data_AF-A0A2V8EN08-F1
#
_entry.id   AF-A0A2V8EN08-F1
#
_cell.length_a   1.000
_cell.length_b   1.000
_cell.length_c   1.000
_cell.angle_alpha   90.00
_cell.angle_beta   90.00
_cell.angle_gamma   90.00
#
_symmetry.space_group_name_H-M   'P 1'
#
loop_
_entity.id
_entity.type
_entity.pdbx_description
1 polymer ?
#
loop_
_entity_poly.entity_id
_entity_poly.type
_entity_poly.pdbx_seq_one_letter_code
_entity_poly.pdbx_strand_id
1 'polypeptide(L)'
;MIEASRGRPQRIAVVAVHGVGDQQPFESARAIGDLLQNIDADPSPLANRPEPCATPPSPVHPQYDPFVERTIRINVRPLVIKDEPRGSVGGARDAHDTFHQFVDEQRRERRRPYEDDAWYAFMRGQLRCYHGEGPEETYETVRLEGRRTARGAPEQIVHVYEAYWADLSRLKAGVFSIFTELYQVLFHLSSLGTHVVDAEALHHQGRSWTAFHNLQRYASVWLTVPVAIVNLFILGAFACAATLLRLRLLTPAIQIEIVVCTMAAAGAAVSGRLLWRARNRRVWLWSAPAGAALAIAVVAWRAVHGRCGGRWPFADAACAQLVSESRGAAALILGAAAAIGLWLLVGAYDQRRPGAKRAAVRLGFAILAADAATIVWTRAANPASDRALFVVFRSLEVLYLAALVAWTGFFLLSLAALAAGIAAVRRIGAADRDRARRSFWTARLALAIPSFSFAVITMGFWGAVNYVLGPATSGLPYTPIVAWVPTATVDALLLRLQEYGGANAWPVMMAAAGVAAVPALWGLVPIVWAEVVPPDFWTAREGRYSERLGDWLTVTFRGLRISGELIYFTMIPVVPMIVGTLLVLQVAGATGWFAWGAYVLTNFQVLGRLSAAVFAWLFAVRGRVKKAALGFRSGIDILLDLDNWLREHPLNRNPKARISGRYVSLLRYVCGWRDPFDPPRGYDAIVIVAHSQGTVITADIFRFLLWESRGDLPAYDPSLAPLDDIPVTLFTMGCPLRDLYALRFPRLYAWARHEDPAPMASWRARDLGAGRQSTEPNPAELGVVRWINAYRSGDYIGRYLWRTAPCGYLWARDSGGAPFDAPAQSVSTDGRQRTEFCIGAGAHTHYWDRTAPAIALELDRLIATSTST
;
A
#
# COMPACT_ATOMS: atom_id res chain seq x y z
N MET A 1 59.43 15.43 -20.41
CA MET A 1 59.67 14.65 -19.17
C MET A 1 58.82 15.22 -18.02
N ILE A 2 57.49 15.39 -18.22
CA ILE A 2 56.52 15.91 -17.21
C ILE A 2 55.19 15.11 -17.30
N GLU A 3 55.28 13.78 -17.41
CA GLU A 3 54.09 12.91 -17.51
C GLU A 3 54.07 11.78 -16.46
N ALA A 4 55.10 11.70 -15.61
CA ALA A 4 55.32 10.53 -14.75
C ALA A 4 54.74 10.65 -13.31
N SER A 5 53.89 11.63 -13.01
CA SER A 5 53.35 11.80 -11.64
C SER A 5 51.82 11.81 -11.51
N ARG A 6 51.05 11.61 -12.59
CA ARG A 6 49.59 11.42 -12.46
C ARG A 6 49.34 9.95 -12.14
N GLY A 7 48.90 9.65 -10.91
CA GLY A 7 48.48 8.31 -10.51
C GLY A 7 47.45 7.71 -11.46
N ARG A 8 47.34 6.38 -11.50
CA ARG A 8 46.42 5.67 -12.41
C ARG A 8 44.98 6.20 -12.24
N PRO A 9 44.23 6.40 -13.34
CA PRO A 9 42.85 6.86 -13.25
C PRO A 9 42.00 5.89 -12.44
N GLN A 10 41.19 6.39 -11.50
CA GLN A 10 40.27 5.59 -10.70
C GLN A 10 38.90 5.51 -11.37
N ARG A 11 38.20 4.38 -11.23
CA ARG A 11 36.88 4.13 -11.84
C ARG A 11 35.84 3.95 -10.74
N ILE A 12 34.88 4.87 -10.68
CA ILE A 12 33.85 4.90 -9.66
C ILE A 12 32.49 4.63 -10.30
N ALA A 13 31.76 3.64 -9.78
CA ALA A 13 30.36 3.45 -10.13
C ALA A 13 29.47 4.20 -9.14
N VAL A 14 28.54 5.01 -9.64
CA VAL A 14 27.49 5.65 -8.85
C VAL A 14 26.17 4.99 -9.22
N VAL A 15 25.42 4.47 -8.25
CA VAL A 15 24.11 3.84 -8.49
C VAL A 15 23.03 4.68 -7.82
N ALA A 16 22.18 5.30 -8.64
CA ALA A 16 21.06 6.10 -8.21
C ALA A 16 19.84 5.22 -7.92
N VAL A 17 19.31 5.28 -6.71
CA VAL A 17 18.08 4.59 -6.29
C VAL A 17 17.08 5.65 -5.86
N HIS A 18 16.10 5.91 -6.71
CA HIS A 18 15.13 6.98 -6.50
C HIS A 18 14.15 6.67 -5.36
N GLY A 19 13.54 7.73 -4.82
CA GLY A 19 12.50 7.66 -3.81
C GLY A 19 11.10 7.43 -4.38
N VAL A 20 10.09 7.66 -3.53
CA VAL A 20 8.69 7.63 -3.94
C VAL A 20 8.36 8.85 -4.78
N GLY A 21 7.59 8.66 -5.86
CA GLY A 21 7.08 9.78 -6.66
C GLY A 21 6.86 9.41 -8.12
N ASP A 22 6.52 10.42 -8.92
CA ASP A 22 6.26 10.33 -10.36
C ASP A 22 7.54 10.30 -11.22
N GLN A 23 8.67 9.87 -10.62
CA GLN A 23 9.96 9.76 -11.29
C GLN A 23 9.80 8.99 -12.60
N GLN A 24 10.26 9.61 -13.68
CA GLN A 24 10.35 8.97 -14.99
C GLN A 24 11.62 8.11 -15.05
N PRO A 25 11.64 7.06 -15.89
CA PRO A 25 12.87 6.34 -16.17
C PRO A 25 13.99 7.32 -16.58
N PHE A 26 15.20 7.04 -16.08
CA PHE A 26 16.47 7.72 -16.31
C PHE A 26 16.64 9.07 -15.62
N GLU A 27 15.58 9.60 -15.01
CA GLU A 27 15.55 10.95 -14.45
C GLU A 27 16.51 11.10 -13.26
N SER A 28 16.68 10.08 -12.40
CA SER A 28 17.57 10.20 -11.24
C SER A 28 19.04 10.15 -11.61
N ALA A 29 19.43 9.33 -12.59
CA ALA A 29 20.80 9.34 -13.10
C ALA A 29 21.13 10.69 -13.76
N ARG A 30 20.22 11.23 -14.58
CA ARG A 30 20.37 12.54 -15.22
C ARG A 30 20.50 13.66 -14.19
N ALA A 31 19.64 13.67 -13.18
CA ALA A 31 19.71 14.66 -12.10
C ALA A 31 21.06 14.63 -11.36
N ILE A 32 21.62 13.43 -11.12
CA ILE A 32 22.97 13.30 -10.54
C ILE A 32 24.04 13.83 -11.50
N GLY A 33 23.96 13.48 -12.79
CA GLY A 33 24.89 13.99 -13.80
C GLY A 33 24.88 15.52 -13.89
N ASP A 34 23.68 16.12 -13.91
CA ASP A 34 23.50 17.57 -13.94
C ASP A 34 24.06 18.23 -12.68
N LEU A 35 23.84 17.63 -11.49
CA LEU A 35 24.40 18.16 -10.26
C LEU A 35 25.93 18.16 -10.27
N LEU A 36 26.56 17.09 -10.73
CA LEU A 36 28.02 16.98 -10.80
C LEU A 36 28.61 17.96 -11.83
N GLN A 37 27.97 18.12 -13.00
CA GLN A 37 28.41 19.08 -14.01
C GLN A 37 28.30 20.53 -13.56
N ASN A 38 27.34 20.85 -12.69
CA ASN A 38 27.15 22.19 -12.15
C ASN A 38 28.14 22.54 -11.02
N ILE A 39 29.03 21.63 -10.61
CA ILE A 39 30.07 21.91 -9.62
C ILE A 39 31.20 22.70 -10.29
N ASP A 40 31.44 23.90 -9.76
CA ASP A 40 32.58 24.74 -10.12
C ASP A 40 33.83 24.32 -9.33
N ALA A 41 35.00 24.48 -9.93
CA ALA A 41 36.28 24.23 -9.29
C ALA A 41 36.54 25.15 -8.07
N ASP A 42 35.90 26.33 -8.03
CA ASP A 42 35.89 27.21 -6.85
C ASP A 42 34.50 27.19 -6.15
N PRO A 43 34.34 26.51 -5.00
CA PRO A 43 33.07 26.49 -4.25
C PRO A 43 32.84 27.75 -3.40
N SER A 44 33.79 28.70 -3.35
CA SER A 44 33.69 29.95 -2.56
C SER A 44 32.43 30.80 -2.83
N PRO A 45 31.88 30.88 -4.06
CA PRO A 45 30.64 31.61 -4.34
C PRO A 45 29.41 31.05 -3.61
N LEU A 46 29.46 29.79 -3.18
CA LEU A 46 28.40 29.16 -2.39
C LEU A 46 28.54 29.46 -0.89
N ALA A 47 29.68 29.97 -0.42
CA ALA A 47 29.91 30.26 1.00
C ALA A 47 29.10 31.48 1.48
N ASN A 48 29.17 32.59 0.73
CA ASN A 48 28.65 33.89 1.14
C ASN A 48 27.60 34.43 0.17
N ARG A 49 26.57 35.10 0.72
CA ARG A 49 25.59 35.81 -0.11
C ARG A 49 26.29 36.98 -0.80
N PRO A 50 26.33 37.02 -2.15
CA PRO A 50 26.97 38.13 -2.84
C PRO A 50 26.20 39.42 -2.52
N GLU A 51 26.92 40.53 -2.44
CA GLU A 51 26.28 41.83 -2.29
C GLU A 51 25.37 42.13 -3.49
N PRO A 52 24.26 42.84 -3.29
CA PRO A 52 23.44 43.33 -4.40
C PRO A 52 24.33 44.08 -5.39
N CYS A 53 24.29 43.70 -6.68
CA CYS A 53 25.09 44.28 -7.75
C CYS A 53 26.61 44.00 -7.71
N ALA A 54 27.05 42.92 -7.04
CA ALA A 54 28.43 42.43 -7.18
C ALA A 54 28.81 42.19 -8.66
N THR A 55 30.08 42.39 -8.99
CA THR A 55 30.63 42.07 -10.32
C THR A 55 30.32 40.62 -10.70
N PRO A 56 30.08 40.33 -12.00
CA PRO A 56 29.83 38.98 -12.45
C PRO A 56 30.93 38.04 -11.93
N PRO A 57 30.58 36.85 -11.41
CA PRO A 57 31.56 35.89 -10.94
C PRO A 57 32.55 35.54 -12.06
N SER A 58 33.77 35.16 -11.68
CA SER A 58 34.77 34.65 -12.62
C SER A 58 34.21 33.49 -13.46
N PRO A 59 34.75 33.22 -14.66
CA PRO A 59 34.30 32.14 -15.51
C PRO A 59 34.28 30.81 -14.76
N VAL A 60 33.13 30.12 -14.80
CA VAL A 60 32.94 28.79 -14.18
C VAL A 60 33.89 27.80 -14.86
N HIS A 61 34.68 27.09 -14.05
CA HIS A 61 35.52 26.00 -14.51
C HIS A 61 34.89 24.68 -14.04
N PRO A 62 34.09 24.01 -14.88
CA PRO A 62 33.39 22.80 -14.46
C PRO A 62 34.39 21.74 -14.03
N GLN A 63 34.11 21.09 -12.90
CA GLN A 63 34.96 20.04 -12.35
C GLN A 63 34.79 18.70 -13.08
N TYR A 64 33.70 18.56 -13.83
CA TYR A 64 33.35 17.37 -14.59
C TYR A 64 33.21 17.70 -16.07
N ASP A 65 33.69 16.79 -16.91
CA ASP A 65 33.37 16.81 -18.34
C ASP A 65 31.87 16.51 -18.56
N PRO A 66 31.29 16.94 -19.69
CA PRO A 66 29.93 16.57 -20.07
C PRO A 66 29.76 15.05 -20.07
N PHE A 67 28.69 14.57 -19.44
CA PHE A 67 28.40 13.14 -19.37
C PHE A 67 27.81 12.62 -20.68
N VAL A 68 28.28 11.46 -21.13
CA VAL A 68 27.74 10.75 -22.28
C VAL A 68 26.73 9.71 -21.81
N GLU A 69 25.48 9.81 -22.28
CA GLU A 69 24.43 8.85 -21.93
C GLU A 69 24.47 7.62 -22.84
N ARG A 70 24.43 6.42 -22.23
CA ARG A 70 24.25 5.15 -22.94
C ARG A 70 23.11 4.34 -22.34
N THR A 71 22.19 3.90 -23.17
CA THR A 71 21.15 2.94 -22.77
C THR A 71 21.73 1.54 -22.67
N ILE A 72 21.41 0.82 -21.60
CA ILE A 72 21.81 -0.56 -21.36
C ILE A 72 20.58 -1.42 -21.06
N ARG A 73 20.63 -2.67 -21.51
CA ARG A 73 19.57 -3.66 -21.30
C ARG A 73 20.12 -4.83 -20.52
N ILE A 74 19.52 -5.11 -19.36
CA ILE A 74 19.99 -6.09 -18.38
C ILE A 74 18.94 -7.20 -18.28
N ASN A 75 19.37 -8.46 -18.35
CA ASN A 75 18.47 -9.58 -18.07
C ASN A 75 18.17 -9.64 -16.57
N VAL A 76 16.88 -9.57 -16.21
CA VAL A 76 16.44 -9.62 -14.82
C VAL A 76 16.48 -11.07 -14.36
N ARG A 77 17.24 -11.33 -13.30
CA ARG A 77 17.32 -12.62 -12.63
C ARG A 77 16.85 -12.47 -11.19
N PRO A 78 16.03 -13.42 -10.68
CA PRO A 78 15.69 -13.45 -9.26
C PRO A 78 16.91 -13.41 -8.34
N LEU A 79 16.69 -12.95 -7.13
CA LEU A 79 17.68 -13.01 -6.06
C LEU A 79 17.84 -14.48 -5.62
N VAL A 80 19.07 -14.94 -5.41
CA VAL A 80 19.35 -16.34 -5.03
C VAL A 80 18.86 -16.59 -3.61
N ILE A 81 18.07 -17.63 -3.35
CA ILE A 81 17.67 -17.99 -1.99
C ILE A 81 18.23 -19.38 -1.74
N LYS A 82 19.05 -19.55 -0.68
CA LYS A 82 19.62 -20.86 -0.35
C LYS A 82 18.49 -21.78 0.09
N ASP A 83 18.43 -22.96 -0.52
CA ASP A 83 17.50 -24.02 -0.12
C ASP A 83 17.85 -24.51 1.29
N GLU A 84 16.87 -24.52 2.19
CA GLU A 84 17.04 -25.26 3.45
C GLU A 84 16.79 -26.76 3.21
N PRO A 85 17.49 -27.65 3.94
CA PRO A 85 17.12 -29.06 3.95
C PRO A 85 15.64 -29.19 4.29
N ARG A 86 14.90 -30.00 3.52
CA ARG A 86 13.44 -30.18 3.50
C ARG A 86 12.77 -30.66 4.82
N GLY A 87 13.35 -30.39 5.99
CA GLY A 87 12.92 -30.95 7.28
C GLY A 87 12.11 -30.04 8.21
N SER A 88 12.06 -28.71 8.01
CA SER A 88 11.50 -27.78 9.02
C SER A 88 10.15 -27.14 8.66
N VAL A 89 9.83 -26.93 7.38
CA VAL A 89 8.56 -26.27 6.98
C VAL A 89 7.61 -27.29 6.36
N GLY A 90 6.96 -28.06 7.24
CA GLY A 90 5.94 -29.02 6.85
C GLY A 90 4.74 -28.34 6.19
N GLY A 91 4.46 -28.70 4.93
CA GLY A 91 3.12 -28.59 4.34
C GLY A 91 2.62 -27.18 4.03
N ALA A 92 3.25 -26.47 3.10
CA ALA A 92 2.73 -25.22 2.51
C ALA A 92 1.52 -25.45 1.57
N ARG A 93 0.45 -26.10 2.06
CA ARG A 93 -0.85 -26.19 1.38
C ARG A 93 -1.95 -25.39 2.08
N ASP A 94 -1.72 -24.86 3.28
CA ASP A 94 -2.75 -24.15 4.06
C ASP A 94 -2.43 -22.66 4.37
N ALA A 95 -3.02 -21.79 3.54
CA ALA A 95 -3.79 -20.57 3.84
C ALA A 95 -3.31 -19.46 4.81
N HIS A 96 -2.06 -19.36 5.27
CA HIS A 96 -1.64 -18.17 6.03
C HIS A 96 -0.24 -17.65 5.65
N ASP A 97 -0.05 -16.35 5.87
CA ASP A 97 1.16 -15.56 5.63
C ASP A 97 2.41 -16.30 6.13
N THR A 98 3.50 -16.25 5.36
CA THR A 98 4.67 -17.12 5.57
C THR A 98 5.42 -16.79 6.84
N PHE A 99 5.45 -15.50 7.19
CA PHE A 99 6.04 -15.03 8.44
C PHE A 99 5.22 -15.47 9.66
N HIS A 100 3.90 -15.50 9.54
CA HIS A 100 3.03 -15.95 10.63
C HIS A 100 3.27 -17.42 10.97
N GLN A 101 3.45 -18.27 9.96
CA GLN A 101 3.78 -19.69 10.15
C GLN A 101 5.12 -19.85 10.90
N PHE A 102 6.14 -19.08 10.49
CA PHE A 102 7.42 -19.04 11.20
C PHE A 102 7.25 -18.66 12.67
N VAL A 103 6.47 -17.62 12.97
CA VAL A 103 6.21 -17.19 14.36
C VAL A 103 5.48 -18.26 15.17
N ASP A 104 4.44 -18.88 14.60
CA ASP A 104 3.70 -19.95 15.25
C ASP A 104 4.58 -21.18 15.53
N GLU A 105 5.48 -21.55 14.60
CA GLU A 105 6.46 -22.63 14.78
C GLU A 105 7.44 -22.31 15.91
N GLN A 106 8.10 -21.14 15.88
CA GLN A 106 9.03 -20.72 16.94
C GLN A 106 8.37 -20.68 18.33
N ARG A 107 7.12 -20.22 18.39
CA ARG A 107 6.34 -20.19 19.64
C ARG A 107 5.96 -21.57 20.14
N ARG A 108 5.62 -22.51 19.24
CA ARG A 108 5.37 -23.93 19.61
C ARG A 108 6.64 -24.57 20.17
N GLU A 109 7.78 -24.29 19.56
CA GLU A 109 9.09 -24.79 20.01
C GLU A 109 9.63 -24.06 21.26
N ARG A 110 8.96 -22.98 21.71
CA ARG A 110 9.37 -22.10 22.82
C ARG A 110 10.80 -21.55 22.66
N ARG A 111 11.24 -21.38 21.41
CA ARG A 111 12.52 -20.76 21.10
C ARG A 111 12.38 -19.25 21.18
N ARG A 112 13.41 -18.58 21.70
CA ARG A 112 13.56 -17.12 21.62
C ARG A 112 14.53 -16.83 20.49
N PRO A 113 14.05 -16.42 19.31
CA PRO A 113 14.92 -16.04 18.21
C PRO A 113 15.73 -14.78 18.56
N TYR A 114 16.85 -14.59 17.86
CA TYR A 114 17.58 -13.32 17.86
C TYR A 114 16.69 -12.22 17.26
N GLU A 115 16.93 -10.95 17.61
CA GLU A 115 16.07 -9.84 17.14
C GLU A 115 15.96 -9.79 15.61
N ASP A 116 17.04 -10.10 14.90
CA ASP A 116 17.12 -10.04 13.44
C ASP A 116 16.51 -11.27 12.73
N ASP A 117 16.31 -12.39 13.41
CA ASP A 117 15.75 -13.61 12.80
C ASP A 117 14.33 -13.34 12.26
N ALA A 118 13.56 -12.51 12.96
CA ALA A 118 12.21 -12.13 12.55
C ALA A 118 12.21 -11.31 11.25
N TRP A 119 13.08 -10.31 11.15
CA TRP A 119 13.27 -9.52 9.94
C TRP A 119 13.73 -10.40 8.77
N TYR A 120 14.73 -11.25 9.01
CA TYR A 120 15.30 -12.13 7.99
C TYR A 120 14.27 -13.15 7.48
N ALA A 121 13.51 -13.80 8.38
CA ALA A 121 12.44 -14.71 8.02
C ALA A 121 11.32 -14.02 7.23
N PHE A 122 10.95 -12.80 7.62
CA PHE A 122 9.97 -11.98 6.89
C PHE A 122 10.45 -11.68 5.46
N MET A 123 11.67 -11.15 5.31
CA MET A 123 12.22 -10.84 3.99
C MET A 123 12.40 -12.09 3.12
N ARG A 124 12.96 -13.17 3.67
CA ARG A 124 13.13 -14.45 2.97
C ARG A 124 11.79 -15.04 2.51
N GLY A 125 10.75 -14.96 3.35
CA GLY A 125 9.40 -15.39 3.02
C GLY A 125 8.82 -14.70 1.78
N GLN A 126 9.12 -13.41 1.62
CA GLN A 126 8.72 -12.61 0.45
C GLN A 126 9.53 -12.97 -0.81
N LEU A 127 10.80 -13.37 -0.69
CA LEU A 127 11.67 -13.60 -1.85
C LEU A 127 11.61 -15.04 -2.40
N ARG A 128 11.43 -16.04 -1.54
CA ARG A 128 11.65 -17.47 -1.85
C ARG A 128 10.83 -18.09 -2.98
N CYS A 129 9.65 -17.55 -3.30
CA CYS A 129 8.75 -18.13 -4.31
C CYS A 129 8.78 -17.39 -5.65
N TYR A 130 9.60 -16.35 -5.78
CA TYR A 130 9.72 -15.59 -7.02
C TYR A 130 10.71 -16.26 -7.97
N HIS A 131 10.25 -16.56 -9.18
CA HIS A 131 11.04 -17.26 -10.21
C HIS A 131 11.30 -16.42 -11.47
N GLY A 132 10.94 -15.13 -11.48
CA GLY A 132 11.00 -14.26 -12.66
C GLY A 132 9.72 -14.29 -13.49
N GLU A 133 9.50 -13.27 -14.33
CA GLU A 133 8.33 -13.14 -15.21
C GLU A 133 8.52 -13.84 -16.58
N GLY A 134 9.70 -14.38 -16.84
CA GLY A 134 10.01 -15.19 -18.02
C GLY A 134 11.44 -15.02 -18.52
N PRO A 135 11.87 -15.82 -19.53
CA PRO A 135 13.23 -15.77 -20.07
C PRO A 135 13.57 -14.49 -20.84
N GLU A 136 12.56 -13.67 -21.20
CA GLU A 136 12.73 -12.37 -21.87
C GLU A 136 12.58 -11.16 -20.94
N GLU A 137 12.52 -11.37 -19.62
CA GLU A 137 12.41 -10.26 -18.68
C GLU A 137 13.69 -9.44 -18.68
N THR A 138 13.65 -8.29 -19.36
CA THR A 138 14.76 -7.36 -19.45
C THR A 138 14.43 -6.03 -18.80
N TYR A 139 15.42 -5.47 -18.13
CA TYR A 139 15.39 -4.16 -17.53
C TYR A 139 16.24 -3.19 -18.35
N GLU A 140 15.62 -2.12 -18.86
CA GLU A 140 16.32 -1.05 -19.56
C GLU A 140 16.67 0.06 -18.55
N THR A 141 17.94 0.49 -18.55
CA THR A 141 18.44 1.60 -17.73
C THR A 141 19.50 2.39 -18.50
N VAL A 142 20.02 3.44 -17.89
CA VAL A 142 21.08 4.28 -18.46
C VAL A 142 22.39 4.13 -17.70
N ARG A 143 23.50 4.34 -18.41
CA ARG A 143 24.83 4.61 -17.87
C ARG A 143 25.29 5.97 -18.39
N LEU A 144 25.46 6.94 -17.49
CA LEU A 144 26.12 8.21 -17.81
C LEU A 144 27.62 8.06 -17.59
N GLU A 145 28.43 8.42 -18.58
CA GLU A 145 29.90 8.34 -18.55
C GLU A 145 30.50 9.73 -18.47
N GLY A 146 31.18 10.06 -17.37
CA GLY A 146 31.84 11.35 -17.17
C GLY A 146 33.25 11.20 -16.60
N ARG A 147 34.00 12.30 -16.60
CA ARG A 147 35.35 12.38 -16.02
C ARG A 147 35.46 13.58 -15.10
N ARG A 148 36.09 13.37 -13.94
CA ARG A 148 36.41 14.42 -12.98
C ARG A 148 37.83 14.94 -13.22
N THR A 149 37.95 16.24 -13.48
CA THR A 149 39.20 16.92 -13.86
C THR A 149 39.70 17.85 -12.74
N ALA A 150 39.81 17.34 -11.51
CA ALA A 150 40.30 18.15 -10.40
C ALA A 150 41.81 18.43 -10.51
N ARG A 151 42.22 19.70 -10.42
CA ARG A 151 43.65 20.11 -10.45
C ARG A 151 44.42 19.44 -9.31
N GLY A 152 45.43 18.64 -9.65
CA GLY A 152 46.35 18.03 -8.68
C GLY A 152 45.91 16.69 -8.08
N ALA A 153 44.74 16.16 -8.45
CA ALA A 153 44.27 14.83 -8.07
C ALA A 153 44.38 13.84 -9.26
N PRO A 154 44.47 12.51 -9.02
CA PRO A 154 44.36 11.53 -10.10
C PRO A 154 43.01 11.66 -10.81
N GLU A 155 43.01 11.44 -12.12
CA GLU A 155 41.79 11.46 -12.95
C GLU A 155 40.79 10.40 -12.45
N GLN A 156 39.50 10.75 -12.39
CA GLN A 156 38.47 9.80 -11.99
C GLN A 156 37.41 9.66 -13.09
N ILE A 157 37.19 8.43 -13.52
CA ILE A 157 36.15 8.06 -14.47
C ILE A 157 34.91 7.70 -13.65
N VAL A 158 33.80 8.35 -13.92
CA VAL A 158 32.56 8.21 -13.16
C VAL A 158 31.46 7.67 -14.05
N HIS A 159 30.90 6.52 -13.69
CA HIS A 159 29.75 5.92 -14.37
C HIS A 159 28.52 5.99 -13.47
N VAL A 160 27.49 6.73 -13.87
CA VAL A 160 26.23 6.84 -13.12
C VAL A 160 25.18 5.91 -13.70
N TYR A 161 24.65 5.02 -12.89
CA TYR A 161 23.59 4.07 -13.20
C TYR A 161 22.30 4.45 -12.48
N GLU A 162 21.16 4.03 -13.01
CA GLU A 162 19.87 4.12 -12.31
C GLU A 162 19.32 2.73 -11.98
N ALA A 163 18.80 2.58 -10.77
CA ALA A 163 17.98 1.46 -10.32
C ALA A 163 16.49 1.90 -10.27
N TYR A 164 15.85 1.93 -11.42
CA TYR A 164 14.44 2.29 -11.57
C TYR A 164 13.52 1.16 -11.11
N TRP A 165 12.60 1.46 -10.19
CA TRP A 165 11.70 0.47 -9.60
C TRP A 165 10.23 0.89 -9.54
N ALA A 166 9.90 2.15 -9.83
CA ALA A 166 8.53 2.66 -9.65
C ALA A 166 7.48 1.96 -10.54
N ASP A 167 7.83 1.49 -11.74
CA ASP A 167 6.93 0.69 -12.59
C ASP A 167 6.55 -0.67 -11.96
N LEU A 168 7.37 -1.19 -11.06
CA LEU A 168 7.12 -2.44 -10.35
C LEU A 168 6.18 -2.27 -9.15
N SER A 169 6.10 -1.05 -8.58
CA SER A 169 5.22 -0.72 -7.46
C SER A 169 3.90 -0.07 -7.88
N ARG A 170 3.86 0.64 -9.03
CA ARG A 170 2.69 1.42 -9.47
C ARG A 170 1.49 0.56 -9.90
N LEU A 171 0.30 1.14 -9.69
CA LEU A 171 -1.00 0.56 -10.04
C LEU A 171 -1.19 0.48 -11.58
N LYS A 172 -1.56 -0.70 -12.10
CA LYS A 172 -1.90 -0.86 -13.53
C LYS A 172 -3.15 -0.05 -13.88
N ALA A 173 -3.12 0.64 -15.03
CA ALA A 173 -4.19 1.51 -15.49
C ALA A 173 -5.50 0.74 -15.76
N GLY A 174 -6.58 1.10 -15.07
CA GLY A 174 -7.94 0.59 -15.31
C GLY A 174 -8.94 1.06 -14.24
N VAL A 175 -10.19 1.36 -14.62
CA VAL A 175 -11.21 1.86 -13.66
C VAL A 175 -11.52 0.82 -12.57
N PHE A 176 -11.62 -0.46 -12.93
CA PHE A 176 -11.81 -1.56 -11.97
C PHE A 176 -10.53 -1.95 -11.20
N SER A 177 -9.35 -1.62 -11.74
CA SER A 177 -8.06 -1.84 -11.08
C SER A 177 -7.98 -1.03 -9.79
N ILE A 178 -8.34 0.26 -9.83
CA ILE A 178 -8.24 1.16 -8.67
C ILE A 178 -9.10 0.71 -7.49
N PHE A 179 -10.35 0.28 -7.71
CA PHE A 179 -11.20 -0.22 -6.62
C PHE A 179 -10.64 -1.49 -6.02
N THR A 180 -10.24 -2.44 -6.87
CA THR A 180 -9.66 -3.70 -6.40
C THR A 180 -8.38 -3.44 -5.62
N GLU A 181 -7.53 -2.50 -6.05
CA GLU A 181 -6.26 -2.17 -5.43
C GLU A 181 -6.42 -1.31 -4.16
N LEU A 182 -7.38 -0.37 -4.12
CA LEU A 182 -7.72 0.37 -2.90
C LEU A 182 -8.23 -0.60 -1.82
N TYR A 183 -9.12 -1.53 -2.17
CA TYR A 183 -9.58 -2.55 -1.23
C TYR A 183 -8.43 -3.45 -0.76
N GLN A 184 -7.49 -3.77 -1.65
CA GLN A 184 -6.29 -4.53 -1.27
C GLN A 184 -5.43 -3.78 -0.27
N VAL A 185 -5.12 -2.50 -0.51
CA VAL A 185 -4.29 -1.69 0.39
C VAL A 185 -4.96 -1.58 1.76
N LEU A 186 -6.27 -1.32 1.81
CA LEU A 186 -7.01 -1.26 3.07
C LEU A 186 -6.90 -2.59 3.84
N PHE A 187 -7.13 -3.72 3.17
CA PHE A 187 -7.10 -5.01 3.83
C PHE A 187 -5.69 -5.51 4.18
N HIS A 188 -4.70 -5.20 3.36
CA HIS A 188 -3.30 -5.51 3.65
C HIS A 188 -2.77 -4.71 4.83
N LEU A 189 -3.16 -3.44 4.96
CA LEU A 189 -2.82 -2.63 6.13
C LEU A 189 -3.27 -3.28 7.45
N SER A 190 -4.43 -3.97 7.46
CA SER A 190 -4.86 -4.74 8.63
C SER A 190 -3.97 -5.94 8.94
N SER A 191 -3.39 -6.57 7.91
CA SER A 191 -2.42 -7.67 8.04
C SER A 191 -1.07 -7.17 8.56
N LEU A 192 -0.61 -5.98 8.14
CA LEU A 192 0.58 -5.34 8.71
C LEU A 192 0.47 -5.17 10.23
N GLY A 193 -0.74 -4.84 10.73
CA GLY A 193 -1.01 -4.81 12.16
C GLY A 193 -0.82 -6.15 12.87
N THR A 194 -1.08 -7.27 12.18
CA THR A 194 -0.83 -8.62 12.72
C THR A 194 0.66 -8.95 12.74
N HIS A 195 1.41 -8.66 11.67
CA HIS A 195 2.85 -8.90 11.62
C HIS A 195 3.64 -8.18 12.73
N VAL A 196 3.21 -6.96 13.08
CA VAL A 196 3.80 -6.20 14.19
C VAL A 196 3.59 -6.91 15.53
N VAL A 197 2.39 -7.46 15.77
CA VAL A 197 2.09 -8.19 17.01
C VAL A 197 2.74 -9.58 17.03
N ASP A 198 2.85 -10.22 15.88
CA ASP A 198 3.52 -11.51 15.68
C ASP A 198 5.01 -11.40 16.00
N ALA A 199 5.68 -10.37 15.47
CA ALA A 199 7.09 -10.12 15.75
C ALA A 199 7.36 -9.90 17.25
N GLU A 200 6.49 -9.17 17.96
CA GLU A 200 6.60 -9.02 19.41
C GLU A 200 6.25 -10.32 20.18
N ALA A 201 5.38 -11.17 19.64
CA ALA A 201 4.97 -12.42 20.28
C ALA A 201 6.13 -13.43 20.41
N LEU A 202 7.18 -13.30 19.60
CA LEU A 202 8.43 -14.05 19.73
C LEU A 202 9.17 -13.72 21.04
N HIS A 203 9.11 -12.47 21.48
CA HIS A 203 9.78 -12.00 22.70
C HIS A 203 8.87 -12.07 23.94
N HIS A 204 7.55 -12.07 23.74
CA HIS A 204 6.56 -12.02 24.82
C HIS A 204 5.55 -13.17 24.72
N GLN A 205 5.89 -14.34 25.24
CA GLN A 205 5.04 -15.56 25.19
C GLN A 205 4.01 -15.68 26.34
N GLY A 206 3.78 -14.61 27.11
CA GLY A 206 2.81 -14.62 28.21
C GLY A 206 1.35 -14.82 27.76
N ARG A 207 0.48 -15.26 28.67
CA ARG A 207 -0.96 -15.49 28.38
C ARG A 207 -1.67 -14.24 27.85
N SER A 208 -1.34 -13.06 28.39
CA SER A 208 -1.94 -11.79 27.94
C SER A 208 -1.53 -11.40 26.53
N TRP A 209 -0.25 -11.56 26.17
CA TRP A 209 0.21 -11.26 24.82
C TRP A 209 -0.31 -12.28 23.81
N THR A 210 -0.37 -13.55 24.19
CA THR A 210 -0.98 -14.61 23.36
C THR A 210 -2.46 -14.33 23.08
N ALA A 211 -3.21 -13.88 24.09
CA ALA A 211 -4.59 -13.47 23.91
C ALA A 211 -4.70 -12.26 22.96
N PHE A 212 -3.85 -11.25 23.15
CA PHE A 212 -3.81 -10.07 22.27
C PHE A 212 -3.49 -10.44 20.82
N HIS A 213 -2.42 -11.23 20.59
CA HIS A 213 -2.03 -11.78 19.29
C HIS A 213 -3.20 -12.47 18.58
N ASN A 214 -3.87 -13.42 19.26
CA ASN A 214 -4.97 -14.16 18.66
C ASN A 214 -6.17 -13.26 18.35
N LEU A 215 -6.56 -12.38 19.28
CA LEU A 215 -7.70 -11.48 19.10
C LEU A 215 -7.46 -10.47 17.97
N GLN A 216 -6.25 -9.90 17.89
CA GLN A 216 -5.83 -9.00 16.81
C GLN A 216 -5.91 -9.71 15.46
N ARG A 217 -5.38 -10.94 15.38
CA ARG A 217 -5.45 -11.78 14.17
C ARG A 217 -6.88 -12.06 13.75
N TYR A 218 -7.73 -12.52 14.68
CA TYR A 218 -9.13 -12.79 14.37
C TYR A 218 -9.89 -11.53 13.96
N ALA A 219 -9.63 -10.38 14.58
CA ALA A 219 -10.24 -9.10 14.17
C ALA A 219 -9.85 -8.75 12.72
N SER A 220 -8.57 -8.86 12.35
CA SER A 220 -8.12 -8.64 10.97
C SER A 220 -8.77 -9.63 9.99
N VAL A 221 -8.84 -10.92 10.33
CA VAL A 221 -9.51 -11.92 9.48
C VAL A 221 -11.00 -11.62 9.32
N TRP A 222 -11.69 -11.22 10.38
CA TRP A 222 -13.11 -10.87 10.33
C TRP A 222 -13.40 -9.68 9.40
N LEU A 223 -12.54 -8.66 9.45
CA LEU A 223 -12.63 -7.50 8.56
C LEU A 223 -12.34 -7.87 7.09
N THR A 224 -11.32 -8.69 6.86
CA THR A 224 -10.81 -8.97 5.50
C THR A 224 -11.55 -10.10 4.79
N VAL A 225 -12.19 -11.02 5.53
CA VAL A 225 -12.82 -12.22 4.96
C VAL A 225 -14.35 -12.16 5.09
N PRO A 226 -15.02 -12.41 6.24
CA PRO A 226 -16.47 -12.29 6.36
C PRO A 226 -17.03 -10.95 5.89
N VAL A 227 -16.53 -9.83 6.42
CA VAL A 227 -17.07 -8.50 6.09
C VAL A 227 -16.92 -8.20 4.59
N ALA A 228 -15.75 -8.47 4.01
CA ALA A 228 -15.49 -8.24 2.59
C ALA A 228 -16.33 -9.16 1.68
N ILE A 229 -16.37 -10.47 1.96
CA ILE A 229 -17.06 -11.45 1.13
C ILE A 229 -18.57 -11.26 1.19
N VAL A 230 -19.15 -10.99 2.37
CA VAL A 230 -20.59 -10.71 2.48
C VAL A 230 -20.94 -9.47 1.66
N ASN A 231 -20.15 -8.39 1.70
CA ASN A 231 -20.38 -7.21 0.85
C ASN A 231 -20.30 -7.52 -0.65
N LEU A 232 -19.39 -8.41 -1.08
CA LEU A 232 -19.36 -8.89 -2.46
C LEU A 232 -20.61 -9.68 -2.83
N PHE A 233 -21.12 -10.52 -1.92
CA PHE A 233 -22.38 -11.24 -2.14
C PHE A 233 -23.58 -10.29 -2.21
N ILE A 234 -23.63 -9.26 -1.35
CA ILE A 234 -24.64 -8.19 -1.45
C ILE A 234 -24.54 -7.52 -2.82
N LEU A 235 -23.34 -7.20 -3.32
CA LEU A 235 -23.15 -6.63 -4.66
C LEU A 235 -23.69 -7.54 -5.77
N GLY A 236 -23.44 -8.84 -5.70
CA GLY A 236 -23.97 -9.82 -6.67
C GLY A 236 -25.50 -9.92 -6.64
N ALA A 237 -26.09 -10.04 -5.45
CA ALA A 237 -27.54 -10.09 -5.26
C ALA A 237 -28.21 -8.78 -5.69
N PHE A 238 -27.56 -7.65 -5.40
CA PHE A 238 -28.03 -6.34 -5.79
C PHE A 238 -28.01 -6.14 -7.31
N ALA A 239 -26.94 -6.57 -7.99
CA ALA A 239 -26.89 -6.53 -9.45
C ALA A 239 -28.03 -7.35 -10.07
N CYS A 240 -28.35 -8.52 -9.50
CA CYS A 240 -29.50 -9.33 -9.91
C CYS A 240 -30.82 -8.55 -9.71
N ALA A 241 -31.03 -7.95 -8.54
CA ALA A 241 -32.22 -7.15 -8.24
C ALA A 241 -32.38 -5.98 -9.22
N ALA A 242 -31.31 -5.21 -9.43
CA ALA A 242 -31.28 -4.07 -10.33
C ALA A 242 -31.65 -4.46 -11.77
N THR A 243 -31.08 -5.55 -12.28
CA THR A 243 -31.38 -6.03 -13.64
C THR A 243 -32.82 -6.53 -13.76
N LEU A 244 -33.34 -7.27 -12.77
CA LEU A 244 -34.73 -7.72 -12.78
C LEU A 244 -35.73 -6.54 -12.72
N LEU A 245 -35.44 -5.52 -11.91
CA LEU A 245 -36.24 -4.30 -11.86
C LEU A 245 -36.23 -3.55 -13.20
N ARG A 246 -35.07 -3.48 -13.86
CA ARG A 246 -34.95 -2.88 -15.20
C ARG A 246 -35.69 -3.68 -16.26
N LEU A 247 -35.61 -5.01 -16.22
CA LEU A 247 -36.38 -5.88 -17.10
C LEU A 247 -37.88 -5.63 -16.95
N ARG A 248 -38.37 -5.42 -15.72
CA ARG A 248 -39.79 -5.12 -15.46
C ARG A 248 -40.30 -3.85 -16.16
N LEU A 249 -39.43 -2.88 -16.41
CA LEU A 249 -39.79 -1.64 -17.12
C LEU A 249 -39.98 -1.84 -18.64
N LEU A 250 -39.56 -2.98 -19.19
CA LEU A 250 -39.70 -3.32 -20.61
C LEU A 250 -41.06 -3.97 -20.87
N THR A 251 -41.51 -3.98 -22.13
CA THR A 251 -42.74 -4.71 -22.49
C THR A 251 -42.57 -6.22 -22.29
N PRO A 252 -43.64 -6.97 -21.96
CA PRO A 252 -43.60 -8.42 -21.79
C PRO A 252 -42.86 -9.17 -22.90
N ALA A 253 -43.11 -8.79 -24.16
CA ALA A 253 -42.47 -9.41 -25.32
C ALA A 253 -40.95 -9.24 -25.33
N ILE A 254 -40.47 -8.03 -25.06
CA ILE A 254 -39.02 -7.73 -25.01
C ILE A 254 -38.36 -8.47 -23.84
N GLN A 255 -39.04 -8.59 -22.69
CA GLN A 255 -38.50 -9.32 -21.54
C GLN A 255 -38.20 -10.79 -21.90
N ILE A 256 -39.20 -11.48 -22.47
CA ILE A 256 -39.08 -12.88 -22.84
C ILE A 256 -38.01 -13.06 -23.93
N GLU A 257 -37.99 -12.17 -24.93
CA GLU A 257 -37.00 -12.19 -26.00
C GLU A 257 -35.58 -12.07 -25.48
N ILE A 258 -35.29 -11.10 -24.61
CA ILE A 258 -33.96 -10.93 -24.01
C ILE A 258 -33.51 -12.20 -23.29
N VAL A 259 -34.40 -12.83 -22.52
CA VAL A 259 -34.08 -14.05 -21.75
C VAL A 259 -33.80 -15.23 -22.68
N VAL A 260 -34.65 -15.46 -23.68
CA VAL A 260 -34.47 -16.56 -24.64
C VAL A 260 -33.19 -16.36 -25.46
N CYS A 261 -32.93 -15.14 -25.94
CA CYS A 261 -31.70 -14.81 -26.67
C CYS A 261 -30.46 -15.01 -25.80
N THR A 262 -30.52 -14.64 -24.51
CA THR A 262 -29.41 -14.85 -23.57
C THR A 262 -29.16 -16.35 -23.34
N MET A 263 -30.20 -17.16 -23.17
CA MET A 263 -30.07 -18.63 -23.04
C MET A 263 -29.48 -19.26 -24.30
N ALA A 264 -29.95 -18.84 -25.48
CA ALA A 264 -29.47 -19.32 -26.76
C ALA A 264 -27.98 -18.97 -26.97
N ALA A 265 -27.58 -17.75 -26.64
CA ALA A 265 -26.19 -17.30 -26.68
C ALA A 265 -25.29 -18.08 -25.70
N ALA A 266 -25.77 -18.33 -24.47
CA ALA A 266 -25.06 -19.13 -23.49
C ALA A 266 -24.86 -20.58 -23.96
N GLY A 267 -25.91 -21.20 -24.52
CA GLY A 267 -25.84 -22.55 -25.11
C GLY A 267 -24.86 -22.63 -26.28
N ALA A 268 -24.84 -21.61 -27.15
CA ALA A 268 -23.88 -21.51 -28.24
C ALA A 268 -22.45 -21.37 -27.73
N ALA A 269 -22.21 -20.56 -26.70
CA ALA A 269 -20.88 -20.40 -26.10
C ALA A 269 -20.36 -21.70 -25.46
N VAL A 270 -21.22 -22.43 -24.73
CA VAL A 270 -20.85 -23.74 -24.14
C VAL A 270 -20.52 -24.75 -25.24
N SER A 271 -21.37 -24.84 -26.26
CA SER A 271 -21.15 -25.74 -27.41
C SER A 271 -19.86 -25.40 -28.16
N GLY A 272 -19.60 -24.12 -28.41
CA GLY A 272 -18.36 -23.64 -29.01
C GLY A 272 -17.13 -23.97 -28.18
N ARG A 273 -17.21 -23.85 -26.84
CA ARG A 273 -16.11 -24.24 -25.94
C ARG A 273 -15.85 -25.75 -25.96
N LEU A 274 -16.90 -26.57 -26.03
CA LEU A 274 -16.78 -28.03 -26.15
C LEU A 274 -16.14 -28.42 -27.49
N LEU A 275 -16.56 -27.82 -28.60
CA LEU A 275 -15.97 -28.02 -29.93
C LEU A 275 -14.51 -27.57 -30.00
N TRP A 276 -14.17 -26.45 -29.37
CA TRP A 276 -12.80 -25.96 -29.22
C TRP A 276 -11.92 -26.96 -28.45
N ARG A 277 -12.41 -27.47 -27.32
CA ARG A 277 -11.71 -28.51 -26.53
C ARG A 277 -11.55 -29.82 -27.31
N ALA A 278 -12.52 -30.19 -28.12
CA ALA A 278 -12.46 -31.36 -28.99
C ALA A 278 -11.51 -31.18 -30.20
N ARG A 279 -10.84 -30.01 -30.34
CA ARG A 279 -9.96 -29.65 -31.47
C ARG A 279 -10.61 -29.84 -32.84
N ASN A 280 -11.92 -29.83 -32.92
CA ASN A 280 -12.63 -30.00 -34.18
C ASN A 280 -12.48 -28.72 -35.01
N ARG A 281 -11.96 -28.79 -36.24
CA ARG A 281 -11.71 -27.62 -37.11
C ARG A 281 -12.71 -27.49 -38.26
N ARG A 282 -13.76 -28.32 -38.30
CA ARG A 282 -14.78 -28.24 -39.36
C ARG A 282 -15.63 -26.97 -39.18
N VAL A 283 -15.54 -26.06 -40.16
CA VAL A 283 -16.16 -24.72 -40.12
C VAL A 283 -17.67 -24.78 -39.85
N TRP A 284 -18.39 -25.73 -40.47
CA TRP A 284 -19.84 -25.87 -40.30
C TRP A 284 -20.25 -26.33 -38.90
N LEU A 285 -19.48 -27.23 -38.26
CA LEU A 285 -19.73 -27.64 -36.87
C LEU A 285 -19.43 -26.50 -35.91
N TRP A 286 -18.44 -25.66 -36.23
CA TRP A 286 -18.09 -24.49 -35.45
C TRP A 286 -19.11 -23.36 -35.55
N SER A 287 -19.74 -23.16 -36.71
CA SER A 287 -20.75 -22.12 -36.93
C SER A 287 -22.18 -22.57 -36.58
N ALA A 288 -22.46 -23.88 -36.54
CA ALA A 288 -23.78 -24.43 -36.24
C ALA A 288 -24.39 -23.93 -34.91
N PRO A 289 -23.66 -23.81 -33.78
CA PRO A 289 -24.22 -23.28 -32.54
C PRO A 289 -24.66 -21.81 -32.64
N ALA A 290 -23.91 -20.98 -33.38
CA ALA A 290 -24.28 -19.59 -33.62
C ALA A 290 -25.50 -19.46 -34.54
N GLY A 291 -25.56 -20.29 -35.60
CA GLY A 291 -26.72 -20.38 -36.48
C GLY A 291 -27.98 -20.86 -35.75
N ALA A 292 -27.85 -21.86 -34.87
CA ALA A 292 -28.94 -22.35 -34.03
C ALA A 292 -29.42 -21.28 -33.04
N ALA A 293 -28.51 -20.53 -32.40
CA ALA A 293 -28.90 -19.44 -31.50
C ALA A 293 -29.67 -18.32 -32.22
N LEU A 294 -29.23 -17.95 -33.44
CA LEU A 294 -29.94 -16.96 -34.26
C LEU A 294 -31.33 -17.48 -34.69
N ALA A 295 -31.44 -18.74 -35.09
CA ALA A 295 -32.72 -19.36 -35.42
C ALA A 295 -33.68 -19.37 -34.23
N ILE A 296 -33.19 -19.72 -33.03
CA ILE A 296 -33.97 -19.69 -31.78
C ILE A 296 -34.44 -18.26 -31.48
N ALA A 297 -33.58 -17.25 -31.64
CA ALA A 297 -33.95 -15.84 -31.44
C ALA A 297 -35.06 -15.39 -32.39
N VAL A 298 -34.96 -15.70 -33.69
CA VAL A 298 -35.97 -15.34 -34.70
C VAL A 298 -37.31 -16.03 -34.45
N VAL A 299 -37.28 -17.33 -34.11
CA VAL A 299 -38.49 -18.10 -33.78
C VAL A 299 -39.15 -17.57 -32.50
N ALA A 300 -38.35 -17.27 -31.47
CA ALA A 300 -38.83 -16.69 -30.22
C ALA A 300 -39.46 -15.32 -30.43
N TRP A 301 -38.80 -14.43 -31.17
CA TRP A 301 -39.34 -13.11 -31.53
C TRP A 301 -40.73 -13.22 -32.18
N ARG A 302 -40.85 -14.09 -33.21
CA ARG A 302 -42.12 -14.29 -33.93
C ARG A 302 -43.23 -14.89 -33.04
N ALA A 303 -42.90 -15.89 -32.22
CA ALA A 303 -43.85 -16.55 -31.34
C ALA A 303 -44.32 -15.67 -30.18
N VAL A 304 -43.41 -14.88 -29.62
CA VAL A 304 -43.66 -14.01 -28.46
C VAL A 304 -44.39 -12.74 -28.88
N HIS A 305 -44.01 -12.08 -29.98
CA HIS A 305 -44.75 -10.92 -30.49
C HIS A 305 -46.16 -11.29 -30.96
N GLY A 306 -46.35 -12.51 -31.50
CA GLY A 306 -47.67 -13.00 -31.87
C GLY A 306 -48.61 -13.25 -30.69
N ARG A 307 -48.09 -13.66 -29.53
CA ARG A 307 -48.90 -13.95 -28.31
C ARG A 307 -48.99 -12.81 -27.30
N CYS A 308 -47.91 -12.06 -27.11
CA CYS A 308 -47.78 -11.03 -26.08
C CYS A 308 -47.60 -9.61 -26.65
N GLY A 309 -47.63 -9.42 -27.97
CA GLY A 309 -47.43 -8.14 -28.66
C GLY A 309 -48.67 -7.58 -29.39
N GLY A 310 -49.84 -8.19 -29.23
CA GLY A 310 -51.09 -7.78 -29.87
C GLY A 310 -51.66 -6.44 -29.34
N ARG A 311 -52.49 -5.78 -30.17
CA ARG A 311 -53.11 -4.45 -29.93
C ARG A 311 -54.09 -4.37 -28.74
N TRP A 312 -54.35 -5.47 -28.04
CA TRP A 312 -55.34 -5.55 -26.95
C TRP A 312 -54.66 -5.87 -25.60
N PRO A 313 -54.73 -4.98 -24.58
CA PRO A 313 -53.88 -5.09 -23.39
C PRO A 313 -54.40 -6.00 -22.27
N PHE A 314 -55.37 -6.88 -22.49
CA PHE A 314 -56.00 -7.62 -21.39
C PHE A 314 -55.86 -9.15 -21.50
N ALA A 315 -55.02 -9.68 -20.61
CA ALA A 315 -55.26 -10.89 -19.82
C ALA A 315 -55.38 -12.24 -20.53
N ASP A 316 -54.36 -12.66 -21.30
CA ASP A 316 -54.11 -14.09 -21.42
C ASP A 316 -53.29 -14.54 -20.20
N ALA A 317 -53.88 -15.36 -19.33
CA ALA A 317 -53.19 -15.94 -18.17
C ALA A 317 -51.89 -16.65 -18.61
N ALA A 318 -51.86 -17.17 -19.85
CA ALA A 318 -50.68 -17.77 -20.45
C ALA A 318 -49.53 -16.75 -20.64
N CYS A 319 -49.80 -15.51 -21.09
CA CYS A 319 -48.76 -14.50 -21.25
C CYS A 319 -48.24 -14.03 -19.87
N ALA A 320 -49.11 -13.87 -18.88
CA ALA A 320 -48.70 -13.54 -17.52
C ALA A 320 -47.82 -14.65 -16.89
N GLN A 321 -48.17 -15.92 -17.12
CA GLN A 321 -47.37 -17.06 -16.69
C GLN A 321 -45.99 -17.08 -17.39
N LEU A 322 -45.95 -16.88 -18.72
CA LEU A 322 -44.69 -16.85 -19.49
C LEU A 322 -43.75 -15.72 -19.03
N VAL A 323 -44.30 -14.56 -18.68
CA VAL A 323 -43.53 -13.44 -18.12
C VAL A 323 -42.96 -13.81 -16.74
N SER A 324 -43.75 -14.47 -15.89
CA SER A 324 -43.27 -14.93 -14.58
C SER A 324 -42.16 -15.98 -14.70
N GLU A 325 -42.33 -16.96 -15.59
CA GLU A 325 -41.35 -18.01 -15.86
C GLU A 325 -40.07 -17.44 -16.48
N SER A 326 -40.18 -16.50 -17.43
CA SER A 326 -39.01 -15.84 -18.03
C SER A 326 -38.21 -15.01 -17.02
N ARG A 327 -38.87 -14.34 -16.05
CA ARG A 327 -38.16 -13.67 -14.94
C ARG A 327 -37.51 -14.66 -13.99
N GLY A 328 -38.13 -15.82 -13.73
CA GLY A 328 -37.52 -16.92 -12.99
C GLY A 328 -36.24 -17.42 -13.67
N ALA A 329 -36.30 -17.66 -14.99
CA ALA A 329 -35.14 -18.02 -15.79
C ALA A 329 -34.07 -16.91 -15.81
N ALA A 330 -34.48 -15.64 -15.93
CA ALA A 330 -33.58 -14.49 -15.85
C ALA A 330 -32.85 -14.45 -14.49
N ALA A 331 -33.56 -14.66 -13.38
CA ALA A 331 -32.98 -14.68 -12.04
C ALA A 331 -31.95 -15.81 -11.89
N LEU A 332 -32.20 -17.00 -12.46
CA LEU A 332 -31.23 -18.10 -12.47
C LEU A 332 -29.99 -17.78 -13.30
N ILE A 333 -30.16 -17.20 -14.49
CA ILE A 333 -29.05 -16.80 -15.37
C ILE A 333 -28.20 -15.73 -14.70
N LEU A 334 -28.84 -14.70 -14.13
CA LEU A 334 -28.17 -13.61 -13.42
C LEU A 334 -27.48 -14.13 -12.15
N GLY A 335 -28.12 -15.02 -11.39
CA GLY A 335 -27.52 -15.68 -10.24
C GLY A 335 -26.29 -16.51 -10.60
N ALA A 336 -26.35 -17.28 -11.71
CA ALA A 336 -25.20 -18.01 -12.22
C ALA A 336 -24.07 -17.09 -12.70
N ALA A 337 -24.40 -16.02 -13.43
CA ALA A 337 -23.44 -15.03 -13.89
C ALA A 337 -22.77 -14.31 -12.71
N ALA A 338 -23.55 -13.93 -11.69
CA ALA A 338 -23.06 -13.34 -10.45
C ALA A 338 -22.15 -14.32 -9.70
N ALA A 339 -22.53 -15.59 -9.57
CA ALA A 339 -21.71 -16.61 -8.93
C ALA A 339 -20.37 -16.84 -9.67
N ILE A 340 -20.37 -16.87 -11.00
CA ILE A 340 -19.15 -16.96 -11.81
C ILE A 340 -18.28 -15.71 -11.62
N GLY A 341 -18.87 -14.52 -11.70
CA GLY A 341 -18.16 -13.26 -11.48
C GLY A 341 -17.53 -13.19 -10.09
N LEU A 342 -18.29 -13.56 -9.06
CA LEU A 342 -17.82 -13.65 -7.68
C LEU A 342 -16.72 -14.70 -7.52
N TRP A 343 -16.83 -15.86 -8.16
CA TRP A 343 -15.78 -16.88 -8.13
C TRP A 343 -14.46 -16.39 -8.72
N LEU A 344 -14.52 -15.64 -9.83
CA LEU A 344 -13.33 -15.03 -10.43
C LEU A 344 -12.74 -13.93 -9.54
N LEU A 345 -13.57 -13.06 -8.99
CA LEU A 345 -13.15 -11.98 -8.08
C LEU A 345 -12.53 -12.54 -6.79
N VAL A 346 -13.20 -13.50 -6.14
CA VAL A 346 -12.69 -14.19 -4.95
C VAL A 346 -11.44 -14.99 -5.30
N GLY A 347 -11.35 -15.59 -6.49
CA GLY A 347 -10.12 -16.27 -6.95
C GLY A 347 -8.94 -15.31 -7.08
N ALA A 348 -9.15 -14.10 -7.61
CA ALA A 348 -8.13 -13.06 -7.66
C ALA A 348 -7.78 -12.50 -6.27
N TYR A 349 -8.76 -12.46 -5.35
CA TYR A 349 -8.55 -12.08 -3.96
C TYR A 349 -7.79 -13.15 -3.17
N ASP A 350 -8.08 -14.44 -3.38
CA ASP A 350 -7.47 -15.59 -2.71
C ASP A 350 -5.96 -15.71 -3.00
N GLN A 351 -5.51 -15.27 -4.18
CA GLN A 351 -4.07 -15.16 -4.49
C GLN A 351 -3.34 -14.16 -3.59
N ARG A 352 -4.07 -13.19 -3.03
CA ARG A 352 -3.56 -12.14 -2.13
C ARG A 352 -3.88 -12.42 -0.67
N ARG A 353 -4.98 -13.12 -0.40
CA ARG A 353 -5.41 -13.57 0.92
C ARG A 353 -5.76 -15.06 0.87
N PRO A 354 -4.76 -15.95 0.98
CA PRO A 354 -4.98 -17.39 0.89
C PRO A 354 -6.07 -17.88 1.84
N GLY A 355 -6.97 -18.74 1.35
CA GLY A 355 -8.08 -19.28 2.13
C GLY A 355 -9.38 -18.49 2.02
N ALA A 356 -9.36 -17.28 1.46
CA ALA A 356 -10.57 -16.50 1.19
C ALA A 356 -11.56 -17.27 0.30
N LYS A 357 -11.08 -18.06 -0.67
CA LYS A 357 -11.94 -18.87 -1.53
C LYS A 357 -12.65 -19.99 -0.77
N ARG A 358 -11.94 -20.69 0.12
CA ARG A 358 -12.55 -21.72 0.99
C ARG A 358 -13.58 -21.10 1.93
N ALA A 359 -13.27 -19.95 2.51
CA ALA A 359 -14.19 -19.20 3.36
C ALA A 359 -15.43 -18.75 2.59
N ALA A 360 -15.27 -18.22 1.36
CA ALA A 360 -16.37 -17.79 0.52
C ALA A 360 -17.32 -18.93 0.17
N VAL A 361 -16.81 -20.12 -0.12
CA VAL A 361 -17.64 -21.30 -0.39
C VAL A 361 -18.43 -21.70 0.85
N ARG A 362 -17.80 -21.79 2.03
CA ARG A 362 -18.47 -22.13 3.30
C ARG A 362 -19.57 -21.13 3.65
N LEU A 363 -19.24 -19.84 3.55
CA LEU A 363 -20.16 -18.74 3.82
C LEU A 363 -21.30 -18.71 2.80
N GLY A 364 -21.01 -18.94 1.52
CA GLY A 364 -22.01 -19.03 0.46
C GLY A 364 -23.01 -20.16 0.70
N PHE A 365 -22.56 -21.36 1.08
CA PHE A 365 -23.46 -22.46 1.46
C PHE A 365 -24.30 -22.13 2.69
N ALA A 366 -23.72 -21.50 3.71
CA ALA A 366 -24.46 -21.09 4.90
C ALA A 366 -25.56 -20.06 4.57
N ILE A 367 -25.27 -19.10 3.69
CA ILE A 367 -26.24 -18.08 3.24
C ILE A 367 -27.33 -18.72 2.39
N LEU A 368 -26.98 -19.61 1.44
CA LEU A 368 -27.99 -20.31 0.63
C LEU A 368 -28.92 -21.19 1.48
N ALA A 369 -28.38 -21.83 2.53
CA ALA A 369 -29.19 -22.59 3.47
C ALA A 369 -30.15 -21.68 4.27
N ALA A 370 -29.67 -20.51 4.71
CA ALA A 370 -30.49 -19.51 5.40
C ALA A 370 -31.57 -18.91 4.47
N ASP A 371 -31.25 -18.64 3.21
CA ASP A 371 -32.21 -18.21 2.19
C ASP A 371 -33.31 -19.25 2.01
N ALA A 372 -32.94 -20.52 1.81
CA ALA A 372 -33.91 -21.60 1.64
C ALA A 372 -34.84 -21.74 2.87
N ALA A 373 -34.27 -21.71 4.08
CA ALA A 373 -35.03 -21.81 5.32
C ALA A 373 -36.02 -20.64 5.49
N THR A 374 -35.58 -19.41 5.23
CA THR A 374 -36.41 -18.21 5.38
C THR A 374 -37.50 -18.10 4.31
N ILE A 375 -37.21 -18.53 3.07
CA ILE A 375 -38.21 -18.63 2.00
C ILE A 375 -39.28 -19.64 2.39
N VAL A 376 -38.90 -20.84 2.85
CA VAL A 376 -39.86 -21.87 3.28
C VAL A 376 -40.73 -21.37 4.42
N TRP A 377 -40.14 -20.72 5.43
CA TRP A 377 -40.86 -20.21 6.59
C TRP A 377 -41.89 -19.13 6.23
N THR A 378 -41.57 -18.24 5.30
CA THR A 378 -42.43 -17.10 4.95
C THR A 378 -43.34 -17.34 3.74
N ARG A 379 -43.25 -18.52 3.10
CA ARG A 379 -44.01 -18.89 1.89
C ARG A 379 -45.53 -18.83 2.07
N ALA A 380 -46.02 -19.02 3.29
CA ALA A 380 -47.45 -18.97 3.61
C ALA A 380 -47.99 -17.54 3.80
N ALA A 381 -47.12 -16.55 4.02
CA ALA A 381 -47.51 -15.19 4.44
C ALA A 381 -47.43 -14.13 3.32
N ASN A 382 -46.93 -14.47 2.14
CA ASN A 382 -46.62 -13.46 1.12
C ASN A 382 -47.08 -13.87 -0.30
N PRO A 383 -48.24 -13.38 -0.77
CA PRO A 383 -48.65 -13.53 -2.16
C PRO A 383 -47.91 -12.49 -3.03
N ALA A 384 -46.58 -12.54 -3.06
CA ALA A 384 -45.82 -11.71 -3.98
C ALA A 384 -46.21 -12.08 -5.42
N SER A 385 -46.67 -11.11 -6.21
CA SER A 385 -47.04 -11.31 -7.62
C SER A 385 -45.84 -11.69 -8.50
N ASP A 386 -44.61 -11.46 -8.02
CA ASP A 386 -43.36 -11.84 -8.69
C ASP A 386 -42.44 -12.64 -7.76
N ARG A 387 -42.40 -13.96 -7.96
CA ARG A 387 -41.61 -14.91 -7.17
C ARG A 387 -40.11 -14.69 -7.31
N ALA A 388 -39.63 -14.25 -8.48
CA ALA A 388 -38.20 -14.05 -8.73
C ALA A 388 -37.66 -12.86 -7.94
N LEU A 389 -38.39 -11.73 -7.96
CA LEU A 389 -38.02 -10.56 -7.16
C LEU A 389 -38.09 -10.85 -5.66
N PHE A 390 -39.11 -11.58 -5.19
CA PHE A 390 -39.21 -11.97 -3.79
C PHE A 390 -37.97 -12.74 -3.30
N VAL A 391 -37.53 -13.75 -4.07
CA VAL A 391 -36.33 -14.55 -3.73
C VAL A 391 -35.09 -13.66 -3.65
N VAL A 392 -34.86 -12.78 -4.63
CA VAL A 392 -33.68 -11.92 -4.64
C VAL A 392 -33.67 -10.91 -3.49
N PHE A 393 -34.81 -10.27 -3.19
CA PHE A 393 -34.90 -9.36 -2.04
C PHE A 393 -34.79 -10.10 -0.70
N ARG A 394 -35.27 -11.34 -0.62
CA ARG A 394 -35.05 -12.20 0.53
C ARG A 394 -33.57 -12.54 0.73
N SER A 395 -32.86 -12.89 -0.33
CA SER A 395 -31.41 -13.06 -0.26
C SER A 395 -30.70 -11.78 0.19
N LEU A 396 -31.14 -10.60 -0.27
CA LEU A 396 -30.59 -9.32 0.21
C LEU A 396 -30.82 -9.09 1.71
N GLU A 397 -32.00 -9.42 2.23
CA GLU A 397 -32.30 -9.32 3.67
C GLU A 397 -31.40 -10.25 4.50
N VAL A 398 -31.25 -11.52 4.09
CA VAL A 398 -30.37 -12.49 4.76
C VAL A 398 -28.90 -12.08 4.69
N LEU A 399 -28.44 -11.62 3.53
CA LEU A 399 -27.08 -11.13 3.34
C LEU A 399 -26.77 -9.90 4.20
N TYR A 400 -27.75 -9.01 4.36
CA TYR A 400 -27.62 -7.86 5.24
C TYR A 400 -27.54 -8.28 6.72
N LEU A 401 -28.34 -9.24 7.17
CA LEU A 401 -28.22 -9.82 8.51
C LEU A 401 -26.84 -10.46 8.72
N ALA A 402 -26.34 -11.19 7.71
CA ALA A 402 -25.00 -11.75 7.74
C ALA A 402 -23.93 -10.64 7.84
N ALA A 403 -24.14 -9.48 7.19
CA ALA A 403 -23.24 -8.33 7.29
C ALA A 403 -23.27 -7.72 8.70
N LEU A 404 -24.44 -7.59 9.33
CA LEU A 404 -24.55 -7.14 10.73
C LEU A 404 -23.81 -8.09 11.68
N VAL A 405 -23.96 -9.40 11.51
CA VAL A 405 -23.22 -10.40 12.29
C VAL A 405 -21.72 -10.25 12.05
N ALA A 406 -21.29 -10.15 10.78
CA ALA A 406 -19.89 -9.95 10.39
C ALA A 406 -19.29 -8.71 11.07
N TRP A 407 -19.95 -7.56 11.00
CA TRP A 407 -19.47 -6.34 11.65
C TRP A 407 -19.47 -6.44 13.18
N THR A 408 -20.50 -7.05 13.76
CA THR A 408 -20.59 -7.23 15.23
C THR A 408 -19.43 -8.08 15.74
N GLY A 409 -19.14 -9.22 15.10
CA GLY A 409 -18.00 -10.04 15.48
C GLY A 409 -16.67 -9.31 15.32
N PHE A 410 -16.49 -8.51 14.25
CA PHE A 410 -15.33 -7.64 14.11
C PHE A 410 -15.17 -6.65 15.28
N PHE A 411 -16.24 -5.95 15.66
CA PHE A 411 -16.20 -4.98 16.77
C PHE A 411 -15.91 -5.63 18.12
N LEU A 412 -16.57 -6.76 18.42
CA LEU A 412 -16.34 -7.50 19.66
C LEU A 412 -14.89 -8.00 19.75
N LEU A 413 -14.35 -8.54 18.67
CA LEU A 413 -12.95 -8.98 18.61
C LEU A 413 -11.98 -7.80 18.75
N SER A 414 -12.28 -6.66 18.12
CA SER A 414 -11.45 -5.45 18.22
C SER A 414 -11.45 -4.85 19.62
N LEU A 415 -12.60 -4.82 20.30
CA LEU A 415 -12.72 -4.39 21.70
C LEU A 415 -12.00 -5.35 22.65
N ALA A 416 -12.11 -6.66 22.41
CA ALA A 416 -11.37 -7.66 23.17
C ALA A 416 -9.85 -7.54 22.94
N ALA A 417 -9.42 -7.30 21.69
CA ALA A 417 -8.01 -7.05 21.35
C ALA A 417 -7.47 -5.80 22.04
N LEU A 418 -8.27 -4.73 22.15
CA LEU A 418 -7.90 -3.53 22.91
C LEU A 418 -7.64 -3.85 24.38
N ALA A 419 -8.60 -4.54 25.03
CA ALA A 419 -8.47 -4.90 26.44
C ALA A 419 -7.26 -5.82 26.68
N ALA A 420 -7.09 -6.83 25.83
CA ALA A 420 -5.96 -7.74 25.89
C ALA A 420 -4.62 -7.04 25.66
N GLY A 421 -4.53 -6.12 24.69
CA GLY A 421 -3.33 -5.35 24.40
C GLY A 421 -2.93 -4.39 25.52
N ILE A 422 -3.89 -3.69 26.14
CA ILE A 422 -3.64 -2.87 27.34
C ILE A 422 -3.08 -3.75 28.48
N ALA A 423 -3.70 -4.90 28.73
CA ALA A 423 -3.24 -5.83 29.77
C ALA A 423 -1.85 -6.40 29.45
N ALA A 424 -1.56 -6.68 28.17
CA ALA A 424 -0.29 -7.22 27.72
C ALA A 424 0.84 -6.20 27.89
N VAL A 425 0.66 -4.97 27.43
CA VAL A 425 1.66 -3.89 27.56
C VAL A 425 1.95 -3.53 29.01
N ARG A 426 0.93 -3.53 29.90
CA ARG A 426 1.12 -3.25 31.33
C ARG A 426 1.98 -4.29 32.05
N ARG A 427 2.03 -5.53 31.56
CA ARG A 427 2.79 -6.63 32.15
C ARG A 427 4.23 -6.72 31.62
N ILE A 428 4.60 -5.90 30.63
CA ILE A 428 5.95 -5.88 30.06
C ILE A 428 6.87 -5.00 30.92
N GLY A 429 8.11 -5.48 31.11
CA GLY A 429 9.17 -4.80 31.85
C GLY A 429 9.52 -3.44 31.24
N ALA A 430 10.14 -2.54 32.02
CA ALA A 430 10.37 -1.16 31.59
C ALA A 430 11.21 -1.04 30.30
N ALA A 431 12.20 -1.91 30.11
CA ALA A 431 13.10 -1.90 28.94
C ALA A 431 12.35 -2.12 27.61
N ASP A 432 11.48 -3.13 27.52
CA ASP A 432 10.75 -3.47 26.29
C ASP A 432 9.41 -2.72 26.13
N ARG A 433 8.96 -2.01 27.18
CA ARG A 433 7.61 -1.44 27.22
C ARG A 433 7.35 -0.44 26.10
N ASP A 434 8.37 0.31 25.68
CA ASP A 434 8.18 1.30 24.62
C ASP A 434 8.01 0.64 23.24
N ARG A 435 8.83 -0.38 22.91
CA ARG A 435 8.65 -1.20 21.70
C ARG A 435 7.23 -1.80 21.67
N ALA A 436 6.82 -2.45 22.76
CA ALA A 436 5.48 -3.04 22.87
C ALA A 436 4.34 -2.01 22.75
N ARG A 437 4.51 -0.79 23.29
CA ARG A 437 3.53 0.32 23.13
C ARG A 437 3.41 0.78 21.69
N ARG A 438 4.53 0.93 20.98
CA ARG A 438 4.55 1.29 19.55
C ARG A 438 3.90 0.19 18.72
N SER A 439 4.21 -1.07 19.00
CA SER A 439 3.61 -2.23 18.34
C SER A 439 2.11 -2.31 18.55
N PHE A 440 1.64 -2.13 19.80
CA PHE A 440 0.22 -2.02 20.15
C PHE A 440 -0.47 -0.85 19.44
N TRP A 441 0.21 0.30 19.33
CA TRP A 441 -0.32 1.48 18.64
C TRP A 441 -0.49 1.24 17.13
N THR A 442 0.53 0.68 16.46
CA THR A 442 0.43 0.33 15.04
C THR A 442 -0.69 -0.68 14.79
N ALA A 443 -0.81 -1.71 15.63
CA ALA A 443 -1.87 -2.72 15.53
C ALA A 443 -3.29 -2.11 15.60
N ARG A 444 -3.49 -1.11 16.48
CA ARG A 444 -4.75 -0.37 16.60
C ARG A 444 -5.06 0.45 15.34
N LEU A 445 -4.08 1.19 14.83
CA LEU A 445 -4.24 1.98 13.60
C LEU A 445 -4.53 1.11 12.38
N ALA A 446 -3.85 -0.04 12.30
CA ALA A 446 -4.03 -1.03 11.24
C ALA A 446 -5.43 -1.67 11.21
N LEU A 447 -6.18 -1.65 12.32
CA LEU A 447 -7.60 -2.02 12.30
C LEU A 447 -8.50 -0.83 12.04
N ALA A 448 -8.24 0.31 12.70
CA ALA A 448 -9.11 1.47 12.65
C ALA A 448 -9.15 2.14 11.28
N ILE A 449 -7.98 2.39 10.65
CA ILE A 449 -7.93 3.07 9.35
C ILE A 449 -8.65 2.23 8.27
N PRO A 450 -8.32 0.93 8.08
CA PRO A 450 -9.03 0.09 7.11
C PRO A 450 -10.52 -0.04 7.37
N SER A 451 -10.92 -0.31 8.61
CA SER A 451 -12.34 -0.47 8.94
C SER A 451 -13.11 0.84 8.75
N PHE A 452 -12.55 1.97 9.16
CA PHE A 452 -13.10 3.30 8.93
C PHE A 452 -13.25 3.56 7.43
N SER A 453 -12.17 3.47 6.65
CA SER A 453 -12.19 3.71 5.20
C SER A 453 -13.14 2.76 4.48
N PHE A 454 -13.17 1.47 4.85
CA PHE A 454 -14.05 0.48 4.25
C PHE A 454 -15.52 0.76 4.58
N ALA A 455 -15.85 1.08 5.82
CA ALA A 455 -17.20 1.51 6.20
C ALA A 455 -17.60 2.79 5.45
N VAL A 456 -16.67 3.74 5.33
CA VAL A 456 -16.88 4.99 4.59
C VAL A 456 -17.24 4.69 3.12
N ILE A 457 -16.38 3.96 2.43
CA ILE A 457 -16.58 3.64 1.01
C ILE A 457 -17.86 2.82 0.81
N THR A 458 -18.10 1.83 1.66
CA THR A 458 -19.22 0.90 1.52
C THR A 458 -20.56 1.58 1.78
N MET A 459 -20.70 2.39 2.84
CA MET A 459 -21.96 3.10 3.08
C MET A 459 -22.20 4.19 2.04
N GLY A 460 -21.15 4.90 1.58
CA GLY A 460 -21.26 5.85 0.48
C GLY A 460 -21.72 5.20 -0.83
N PHE A 461 -21.15 4.03 -1.15
CA PHE A 461 -21.56 3.22 -2.30
C PHE A 461 -23.02 2.77 -2.19
N TRP A 462 -23.42 2.16 -1.07
CA TRP A 462 -24.80 1.70 -0.88
C TRP A 462 -25.81 2.84 -0.84
N GLY A 463 -25.45 4.00 -0.29
CA GLY A 463 -26.28 5.20 -0.33
C GLY A 463 -26.53 5.71 -1.76
N ALA A 464 -25.48 5.76 -2.60
CA ALA A 464 -25.61 6.14 -4.01
C ALA A 464 -26.46 5.12 -4.78
N VAL A 465 -26.27 3.84 -4.49
CA VAL A 465 -27.01 2.73 -5.08
C VAL A 465 -28.51 2.81 -4.73
N ASN A 466 -28.86 3.06 -3.47
CA ASN A 466 -30.23 3.27 -3.02
C ASN A 466 -30.87 4.50 -3.70
N TYR A 467 -30.12 5.60 -3.84
CA TYR A 467 -30.59 6.79 -4.56
C TYR A 467 -30.98 6.51 -6.01
N VAL A 468 -30.21 5.67 -6.72
CA VAL A 468 -30.48 5.32 -8.13
C VAL A 468 -31.64 4.34 -8.29
N LEU A 469 -31.80 3.38 -7.37
CA LEU A 469 -32.85 2.35 -7.48
C LEU A 469 -34.13 2.64 -6.72
N GLY A 470 -34.12 3.56 -5.75
CA GLY A 470 -35.29 3.90 -4.92
C GLY A 470 -36.58 4.11 -5.72
N PRO A 471 -36.57 4.85 -6.86
CA PRO A 471 -37.76 5.03 -7.69
C PRO A 471 -38.30 3.71 -8.27
N ALA A 472 -37.44 2.75 -8.59
CA ALA A 472 -37.83 1.46 -9.18
C ALA A 472 -38.35 0.46 -8.13
N THR A 473 -38.05 0.66 -6.84
CA THR A 473 -38.48 -0.19 -5.73
C THR A 473 -39.72 0.32 -5.00
N SER A 474 -40.20 1.52 -5.32
CA SER A 474 -41.30 2.17 -4.60
C SER A 474 -42.61 1.37 -4.70
N GLY A 475 -43.25 1.12 -3.55
CA GLY A 475 -44.55 0.47 -3.47
C GLY A 475 -44.57 -1.03 -3.77
N LEU A 476 -43.40 -1.67 -3.88
CA LEU A 476 -43.32 -3.12 -4.10
C LEU A 476 -43.67 -3.89 -2.82
N PRO A 477 -44.75 -4.70 -2.80
CA PRO A 477 -45.15 -5.41 -1.60
C PRO A 477 -44.07 -6.42 -1.19
N TYR A 478 -43.71 -6.41 0.09
CA TYR A 478 -42.71 -7.29 0.67
C TYR A 478 -43.03 -7.58 2.13
N THR A 479 -42.76 -8.81 2.56
CA THR A 479 -42.89 -9.24 3.95
C THR A 479 -41.48 -9.55 4.47
N PRO A 480 -40.97 -8.81 5.45
CA PRO A 480 -39.63 -9.05 6.02
C PRO A 480 -39.60 -10.28 6.94
N ILE A 481 -38.42 -10.91 7.06
CA ILE A 481 -38.13 -11.90 8.13
C ILE A 481 -38.06 -11.18 9.47
N VAL A 482 -37.48 -9.98 9.45
CA VAL A 482 -37.10 -9.26 10.64
C VAL A 482 -38.32 -8.57 11.25
N ALA A 483 -38.93 -9.22 12.26
CA ALA A 483 -40.17 -8.76 12.90
C ALA A 483 -40.10 -7.33 13.48
N TRP A 484 -38.89 -6.84 13.82
CA TRP A 484 -38.65 -5.47 14.32
C TRP A 484 -38.48 -4.42 13.22
N VAL A 485 -38.62 -4.81 11.94
CA VAL A 485 -38.70 -3.92 10.78
C VAL A 485 -40.08 -4.10 10.14
N PRO A 486 -41.18 -3.57 10.73
CA PRO A 486 -42.51 -3.74 10.18
C PRO A 486 -42.69 -2.86 8.93
N THR A 487 -42.27 -3.38 7.79
CA THR A 487 -42.39 -2.70 6.48
C THR A 487 -43.18 -3.58 5.53
N ALA A 488 -44.17 -3.01 4.86
CA ALA A 488 -44.95 -3.70 3.83
C ALA A 488 -44.34 -3.57 2.43
N THR A 489 -43.26 -2.80 2.26
CA THR A 489 -42.67 -2.50 0.96
C THR A 489 -41.15 -2.62 0.92
N VAL A 490 -40.60 -2.91 -0.27
CA VAL A 490 -39.15 -3.06 -0.50
C VAL A 490 -38.38 -1.77 -0.26
N ASP A 491 -38.88 -0.63 -0.71
CA ASP A 491 -38.25 0.68 -0.51
C ASP A 491 -38.15 1.04 0.98
N ALA A 492 -39.21 0.76 1.75
CA ALA A 492 -39.20 0.93 3.19
C ALA A 492 -38.20 -0.04 3.86
N LEU A 493 -38.12 -1.29 3.43
CA LEU A 493 -37.10 -2.24 3.91
C LEU A 493 -35.69 -1.69 3.65
N LEU A 494 -35.35 -1.34 2.41
CA LEU A 494 -34.02 -0.84 2.05
C LEU A 494 -33.62 0.40 2.85
N LEU A 495 -34.57 1.33 3.07
CA LEU A 495 -34.35 2.50 3.91
C LEU A 495 -34.03 2.11 5.35
N ARG A 496 -34.82 1.21 5.96
CA ARG A 496 -34.60 0.76 7.34
C ARG A 496 -33.30 -0.02 7.50
N LEU A 497 -32.98 -0.91 6.56
CA LEU A 497 -31.68 -1.58 6.54
C LEU A 497 -30.54 -0.57 6.42
N GLN A 498 -30.69 0.51 5.66
CA GLN A 498 -29.66 1.54 5.63
C GLN A 498 -29.53 2.28 6.97
N GLU A 499 -30.65 2.70 7.57
CA GLU A 499 -30.71 3.42 8.87
C GLU A 499 -30.05 2.62 10.01
N TYR A 500 -30.46 1.36 10.20
CA TYR A 500 -29.93 0.49 11.25
C TYR A 500 -28.60 -0.17 10.88
N GLY A 501 -28.16 -0.06 9.61
CA GLY A 501 -26.91 -0.63 9.09
C GLY A 501 -25.68 0.21 9.32
N GLY A 502 -25.81 1.28 10.09
CA GLY A 502 -24.73 2.20 10.40
C GLY A 502 -24.78 3.53 9.68
N ALA A 503 -25.77 3.79 8.80
CA ALA A 503 -25.92 5.11 8.19
C ALA A 503 -26.13 6.22 9.24
N ASN A 504 -26.75 5.89 10.38
CA ASN A 504 -26.89 6.84 11.50
C ASN A 504 -25.56 7.13 12.23
N ALA A 505 -24.55 6.26 12.11
CA ALA A 505 -23.20 6.52 12.64
C ALA A 505 -22.33 7.33 11.65
N TRP A 506 -22.74 7.40 10.38
CA TRP A 506 -21.99 8.10 9.32
C TRP A 506 -21.66 9.56 9.62
N PRO A 507 -22.60 10.41 10.11
CA PRO A 507 -22.29 11.81 10.38
C PRO A 507 -21.21 11.97 11.45
N VAL A 508 -21.24 11.12 12.47
CA VAL A 508 -20.22 11.08 13.53
C VAL A 508 -18.87 10.66 12.94
N MET A 509 -18.85 9.66 12.06
CA MET A 509 -17.63 9.25 11.34
C MET A 509 -17.06 10.39 10.49
N MET A 510 -17.90 11.12 9.73
CA MET A 510 -17.45 12.25 8.90
C MET A 510 -16.98 13.43 9.74
N ALA A 511 -17.68 13.75 10.83
CA ALA A 511 -17.24 14.78 11.76
C ALA A 511 -15.89 14.42 12.39
N ALA A 512 -15.72 13.17 12.82
CA ALA A 512 -14.46 12.68 13.34
C ALA A 512 -13.34 12.71 12.29
N ALA A 513 -13.61 12.35 11.03
CA ALA A 513 -12.64 12.50 9.94
C ALA A 513 -12.27 13.96 9.70
N GLY A 514 -13.25 14.88 9.69
CA GLY A 514 -13.00 16.31 9.53
C GLY A 514 -12.10 16.85 10.65
N VAL A 515 -12.42 16.53 11.91
CA VAL A 515 -11.60 16.92 13.07
C VAL A 515 -10.22 16.25 13.05
N ALA A 516 -10.14 14.96 12.69
CA ALA A 516 -8.88 14.24 12.57
C ALA A 516 -8.00 14.79 11.43
N ALA A 517 -8.61 15.36 10.39
CA ALA A 517 -7.89 15.98 9.29
C ALA A 517 -7.29 17.34 9.69
N VAL A 518 -7.83 18.05 10.68
CA VAL A 518 -7.34 19.39 11.07
C VAL A 518 -5.85 19.39 11.46
N PRO A 519 -5.36 18.53 12.38
CA PRO A 519 -3.93 18.49 12.69
C PRO A 519 -3.05 18.14 11.48
N ALA A 520 -3.53 17.27 10.60
CA ALA A 520 -2.82 16.87 9.39
C ALA A 520 -2.72 18.02 8.39
N LEU A 521 -3.85 18.66 8.08
CA LEU A 521 -3.92 19.78 7.13
C LEU A 521 -3.15 20.97 7.67
N TRP A 522 -3.44 21.41 8.90
CA TRP A 522 -2.76 22.55 9.52
C TRP A 522 -1.26 22.32 9.65
N GLY A 523 -0.88 21.14 10.11
CA GLY A 523 0.51 20.81 10.37
C GLY A 523 1.35 20.58 9.11
N LEU A 524 0.75 20.12 8.01
CA LEU A 524 1.46 19.88 6.75
C LEU A 524 1.44 21.09 5.80
N VAL A 525 0.60 22.11 6.02
CA VAL A 525 0.51 23.28 5.12
C VAL A 525 1.87 23.94 4.85
N PRO A 526 2.72 24.27 5.85
CA PRO A 526 4.02 24.88 5.57
C PRO A 526 4.97 23.96 4.80
N ILE A 527 4.82 22.65 4.98
CA ILE A 527 5.64 21.63 4.32
C ILE A 527 5.21 21.46 2.85
N VAL A 528 3.91 21.33 2.61
CA VAL A 528 3.32 21.29 1.28
C VAL A 528 3.64 22.58 0.53
N TRP A 529 3.61 23.72 1.22
CA TRP A 529 4.03 25.00 0.64
C TRP A 529 5.50 24.97 0.23
N ALA A 530 6.40 24.49 1.10
CA ALA A 530 7.82 24.35 0.78
C ALA A 530 8.09 23.28 -0.31
N GLU A 531 7.19 22.32 -0.52
CA GLU A 531 7.26 21.36 -1.63
C GLU A 531 6.86 22.02 -2.97
N VAL A 532 5.81 22.83 -2.98
CA VAL A 532 5.30 23.47 -4.22
C VAL A 532 6.10 24.73 -4.57
N VAL A 533 6.48 25.51 -3.57
CA VAL A 533 7.24 26.76 -3.67
C VAL A 533 8.45 26.63 -2.74
N PRO A 534 9.54 25.99 -3.20
CA PRO A 534 10.73 25.85 -2.39
C PRO A 534 11.32 27.22 -2.03
N PRO A 535 11.85 27.40 -0.80
CA PRO A 535 12.54 28.62 -0.43
C PRO A 535 13.71 28.87 -1.38
N ASP A 536 14.07 30.14 -1.60
CA ASP A 536 15.29 30.44 -2.34
C ASP A 536 16.53 29.91 -1.61
N PHE A 537 17.64 29.81 -2.35
CA PHE A 537 18.89 29.25 -1.87
C PHE A 537 19.38 29.85 -0.54
N TRP A 538 19.20 31.15 -0.33
CA TRP A 538 19.67 31.83 0.89
C TRP A 538 18.71 31.59 2.05
N THR A 539 17.41 31.72 1.81
CA THR A 539 16.37 31.44 2.81
C THR A 539 16.41 29.98 3.29
N ALA A 540 16.65 29.03 2.38
CA ALA A 540 16.83 27.61 2.69
C ALA A 540 17.97 27.38 3.70
N ARG A 541 18.98 28.25 3.72
CA ARG A 541 20.19 28.15 4.56
C ARG A 541 20.10 28.92 5.87
N GLU A 542 19.03 29.69 6.09
CA GLU A 542 18.82 30.42 7.34
C GLU A 542 18.49 29.43 8.47
N GLY A 543 19.38 29.31 9.47
CA GLY A 543 19.22 28.36 10.59
C GLY A 543 17.88 28.51 11.31
N ARG A 544 17.46 29.75 11.60
CA ARG A 544 16.17 30.04 12.25
C ARG A 544 14.96 29.63 11.42
N TYR A 545 15.03 29.68 10.09
CA TYR A 545 13.94 29.21 9.23
C TYR A 545 13.89 27.69 9.20
N SER A 546 15.06 27.04 9.09
CA SER A 546 15.18 25.58 9.18
C SER A 546 14.65 25.03 10.50
N GLU A 547 15.04 25.62 11.64
CA GLU A 547 14.56 25.25 12.98
C GLU A 547 13.05 25.38 13.10
N ARG A 548 12.47 26.53 12.72
CA ARG A 548 11.01 26.74 12.78
C ARG A 548 10.25 25.70 11.96
N LEU A 549 10.73 25.38 10.75
CA LEU A 549 10.11 24.39 9.88
C LEU A 549 10.19 22.98 10.49
N GLY A 550 11.34 22.62 11.06
CA GLY A 550 11.56 21.32 11.69
C GLY A 550 10.80 21.11 12.99
N ASP A 551 10.68 22.15 13.82
CA ASP A 551 9.92 22.11 15.06
C ASP A 551 8.41 22.07 14.77
N TRP A 552 7.94 22.85 13.79
CA TRP A 552 6.55 22.81 13.34
C TRP A 552 6.13 21.39 12.97
N LEU A 553 6.91 20.71 12.14
CA LEU A 553 6.64 19.35 11.72
C LEU A 553 6.72 18.33 12.87
N THR A 554 7.65 18.53 13.81
CA THR A 554 7.76 17.70 15.01
C THR A 554 6.50 17.80 15.88
N VAL A 555 5.94 19.00 16.02
CA VAL A 555 4.66 19.23 16.69
C VAL A 555 3.52 18.59 15.89
N THR A 556 3.53 18.71 14.56
CA THR A 556 2.56 18.07 13.66
C THR A 556 2.49 16.56 13.86
N PHE A 557 3.62 15.84 13.94
CA PHE A 557 3.58 14.39 14.19
C PHE A 557 2.97 14.02 15.55
N ARG A 558 3.18 14.84 16.58
CA ARG A 558 2.51 14.66 17.87
C ARG A 558 1.00 14.89 17.73
N GLY A 559 0.59 15.89 16.94
CA GLY A 559 -0.81 16.14 16.59
C GLY A 559 -1.45 14.99 15.80
N LEU A 560 -0.74 14.40 14.82
CA LEU A 560 -1.23 13.27 14.03
C LEU A 560 -1.53 12.02 14.87
N ARG A 561 -0.85 11.85 16.01
CA ARG A 561 -1.22 10.82 16.98
C ARG A 561 -2.64 11.01 17.50
N ILE A 562 -3.05 12.25 17.78
CA ILE A 562 -4.41 12.60 18.22
C ILE A 562 -5.42 12.25 17.12
N SER A 563 -5.11 12.57 15.86
CA SER A 563 -5.94 12.19 14.71
C SER A 563 -6.17 10.68 14.63
N GLY A 564 -5.11 9.89 14.82
CA GLY A 564 -5.20 8.43 14.86
C GLY A 564 -6.05 7.91 16.02
N GLU A 565 -5.92 8.51 17.20
CA GLU A 565 -6.70 8.12 18.39
C GLU A 565 -8.17 8.46 18.17
N LEU A 566 -8.48 9.62 17.61
CA LEU A 566 -9.84 10.03 17.27
C LEU A 566 -10.50 9.05 16.30
N ILE A 567 -9.84 8.71 15.19
CA ILE A 567 -10.36 7.73 14.22
C ILE A 567 -10.60 6.38 14.89
N TYR A 568 -9.67 5.94 15.74
CA TYR A 568 -9.80 4.69 16.48
C TYR A 568 -11.00 4.70 17.43
N PHE A 569 -11.13 5.72 18.28
CA PHE A 569 -12.22 5.82 19.25
C PHE A 569 -13.57 6.05 18.58
N THR A 570 -13.62 6.73 17.45
CA THR A 570 -14.85 6.82 16.67
C THR A 570 -15.23 5.45 16.11
N MET A 571 -14.29 4.76 15.44
CA MET A 571 -14.61 3.54 14.71
C MET A 571 -14.88 2.33 15.61
N ILE A 572 -14.06 2.12 16.65
CA ILE A 572 -14.06 0.84 17.39
C ILE A 572 -15.07 0.83 18.56
N PRO A 573 -15.15 1.85 19.43
CA PRO A 573 -16.19 1.89 20.46
C PRO A 573 -17.44 2.71 20.08
N VAL A 574 -17.31 3.89 19.47
CA VAL A 574 -18.47 4.81 19.29
C VAL A 574 -19.44 4.30 18.24
N VAL A 575 -18.98 3.88 17.06
CA VAL A 575 -19.85 3.34 15.99
C VAL A 575 -20.70 2.16 16.47
N PRO A 576 -20.13 1.06 17.04
CA PRO A 576 -20.97 -0.04 17.50
C PRO A 576 -21.86 0.34 18.69
N MET A 577 -21.46 1.29 19.54
CA MET A 577 -22.33 1.81 20.59
C MET A 577 -23.57 2.51 20.01
N ILE A 578 -23.39 3.38 19.00
CA ILE A 578 -24.49 4.07 18.32
C ILE A 578 -25.41 3.03 17.65
N VAL A 579 -24.84 2.16 16.82
CA VAL A 579 -25.62 1.15 16.06
C VAL A 579 -26.33 0.18 17.00
N GLY A 580 -25.63 -0.33 18.02
CA GLY A 580 -26.19 -1.25 19.00
C GLY A 580 -27.31 -0.61 19.84
N THR A 581 -27.14 0.65 20.25
CA THR A 581 -28.19 1.37 20.99
C THR A 581 -29.44 1.56 20.14
N LEU A 582 -29.30 1.98 18.88
CA LEU A 582 -30.43 2.15 17.97
C LEU A 582 -31.15 0.83 17.70
N LEU A 583 -30.40 -0.27 17.56
CA LEU A 583 -30.95 -1.60 17.40
C LEU A 583 -31.75 -2.04 18.63
N VAL A 584 -31.20 -1.87 19.84
CA VAL A 584 -31.88 -2.20 21.10
C VAL A 584 -33.15 -1.38 21.28
N LEU A 585 -33.10 -0.07 21.01
CA LEU A 585 -34.27 0.81 21.11
C LEU A 585 -35.38 0.42 20.13
N GLN A 586 -35.01 0.04 18.91
CA GLN A 586 -35.94 -0.43 17.89
C GLN A 586 -36.62 -1.74 18.31
N VAL A 587 -35.85 -2.69 18.84
CA VAL A 587 -36.38 -3.97 19.33
C VAL A 587 -37.27 -3.76 20.56
N ALA A 588 -36.92 -2.82 21.44
CA ALA A 588 -37.68 -2.53 22.65
C ALA A 588 -38.96 -1.72 22.42
N GLY A 589 -39.23 -1.26 21.18
CA GLY A 589 -40.40 -0.43 20.86
C GLY A 589 -40.40 0.91 21.61
N ALA A 590 -39.23 1.41 22.02
CA ALA A 590 -39.12 2.56 22.90
C ALA A 590 -39.43 3.88 22.15
N THR A 591 -40.63 4.43 22.36
CA THR A 591 -41.07 5.74 21.84
C THR A 591 -41.01 6.78 22.96
N GLY A 592 -39.98 7.63 23.00
CA GLY A 592 -39.79 8.62 24.08
C GLY A 592 -38.52 9.46 23.95
N TRP A 593 -37.87 9.86 25.06
CA TRP A 593 -36.62 10.66 25.08
C TRP A 593 -35.49 10.06 24.22
N PHE A 594 -35.47 8.73 24.07
CA PHE A 594 -34.57 8.00 23.20
C PHE A 594 -34.85 8.23 21.69
N ALA A 595 -36.10 8.50 21.31
CA ALA A 595 -36.47 8.91 19.96
C ALA A 595 -35.99 10.33 19.63
N TRP A 596 -35.81 11.21 20.62
CA TRP A 596 -35.17 12.51 20.43
C TRP A 596 -33.67 12.39 20.11
N GLY A 597 -32.96 11.48 20.78
CA GLY A 597 -31.56 11.16 20.43
C GLY A 597 -31.43 10.59 19.01
N ALA A 598 -32.34 9.70 18.61
CA ALA A 598 -32.44 9.22 17.23
C ALA A 598 -32.79 10.36 16.26
N TYR A 599 -33.70 11.27 16.62
CA TYR A 599 -34.10 12.44 15.83
C TYR A 599 -32.95 13.44 15.59
N VAL A 600 -32.14 13.71 16.62
CA VAL A 600 -30.93 14.55 16.51
C VAL A 600 -29.89 13.89 15.59
N LEU A 601 -29.68 12.58 15.70
CA LEU A 601 -28.79 11.81 14.81
C LEU A 601 -29.32 11.73 13.37
N THR A 602 -30.63 11.63 13.16
CA THR A 602 -31.25 11.61 11.82
C THR A 602 -31.31 12.98 11.15
N ASN A 603 -31.34 14.09 11.90
CA ASN A 603 -31.28 15.44 11.30
C ASN A 603 -29.92 15.79 10.68
N PHE A 604 -28.90 14.97 10.93
CA PHE A 604 -27.66 14.98 10.16
C PHE A 604 -27.79 14.40 8.73
N GLN A 605 -28.99 14.04 8.28
CA GLN A 605 -29.29 13.70 6.88
C GLN A 605 -28.82 14.78 5.89
N VAL A 606 -28.76 16.06 6.29
CA VAL A 606 -28.16 17.14 5.49
C VAL A 606 -26.67 16.88 5.23
N LEU A 607 -25.92 16.46 6.26
CA LEU A 607 -24.54 16.00 6.10
C LEU A 607 -24.45 14.72 5.27
N GLY A 608 -25.41 13.79 5.38
CA GLY A 608 -25.49 12.61 4.51
C GLY A 608 -25.70 12.95 3.03
N ARG A 609 -26.59 13.89 2.72
CA ARG A 609 -26.83 14.39 1.35
C ARG A 609 -25.64 15.18 0.80
N LEU A 610 -25.02 16.03 1.63
CA LEU A 610 -23.78 16.72 1.28
C LEU A 610 -22.62 15.73 1.06
N SER A 611 -22.55 14.65 1.85
CA SER A 611 -21.53 13.60 1.68
C SER A 611 -21.75 12.78 0.42
N ALA A 612 -22.99 12.41 0.11
CA ALA A 612 -23.34 11.75 -1.15
C ALA A 612 -23.02 12.66 -2.36
N ALA A 613 -23.25 13.96 -2.23
CA ALA A 613 -22.83 14.96 -3.21
C ALA A 613 -21.30 15.09 -3.31
N VAL A 614 -20.56 15.05 -2.20
CA VAL A 614 -19.09 15.03 -2.18
C VAL A 614 -18.55 13.75 -2.80
N PHE A 615 -19.16 12.60 -2.55
CA PHE A 615 -18.77 11.32 -3.14
C PHE A 615 -19.07 11.31 -4.65
N ALA A 616 -20.27 11.75 -5.06
CA ALA A 616 -20.61 11.94 -6.46
C ALA A 616 -19.68 12.96 -7.16
N TRP A 617 -19.29 14.03 -6.45
CA TRP A 617 -18.34 15.03 -6.92
C TRP A 617 -16.92 14.47 -7.05
N LEU A 618 -16.43 13.68 -6.09
CA LEU A 618 -15.13 12.99 -6.19
C LEU A 618 -15.07 12.07 -7.42
N PHE A 619 -16.18 11.40 -7.74
CA PHE A 619 -16.31 10.59 -8.96
C PHE A 619 -16.38 11.45 -10.23
N ALA A 620 -17.12 12.56 -10.21
CA ALA A 620 -17.29 13.44 -11.36
C ALA A 620 -16.04 14.29 -11.68
N VAL A 621 -15.25 14.65 -10.65
CA VAL A 621 -14.09 15.55 -10.76
C VAL A 621 -12.76 14.79 -10.84
N ARG A 622 -12.80 13.45 -10.90
CA ARG A 622 -11.65 12.54 -11.02
C ARG A 622 -10.55 13.00 -11.99
N GLY A 623 -10.92 13.61 -13.14
CA GLY A 623 -9.96 14.11 -14.13
C GLY A 623 -9.24 15.41 -13.73
N ARG A 624 -9.85 16.25 -12.87
CA ARG A 624 -9.36 17.59 -12.50
C ARG A 624 -8.63 17.64 -11.15
N VAL A 625 -8.87 16.67 -10.25
CA VAL A 625 -8.15 16.57 -8.96
C VAL A 625 -6.64 16.34 -9.14
N LYS A 626 -6.22 15.76 -10.27
CA LYS A 626 -4.80 15.56 -10.63
C LYS A 626 -3.96 16.85 -10.56
N LYS A 627 -4.55 18.03 -10.79
CA LYS A 627 -3.83 19.32 -10.75
C LYS A 627 -3.87 20.02 -9.39
N ALA A 628 -4.82 19.70 -8.52
CA ALA A 628 -5.02 20.40 -7.23
C ALA A 628 -4.31 19.74 -6.04
N ALA A 629 -3.88 18.47 -6.19
CA ALA A 629 -3.32 17.66 -5.09
C ALA A 629 -1.79 17.51 -5.12
N LEU A 630 -1.06 18.37 -5.85
CA LEU A 630 0.36 18.18 -6.20
C LEU A 630 1.25 17.83 -4.99
N GLY A 631 1.08 18.49 -3.83
CA GLY A 631 1.84 18.15 -2.61
C GLY A 631 1.25 17.02 -1.74
N PHE A 632 -0.06 16.82 -1.73
CA PHE A 632 -0.71 15.76 -0.92
C PHE A 632 -0.59 14.37 -1.56
N ARG A 633 -0.38 14.31 -2.88
CA ARG A 633 -0.19 13.07 -3.62
C ARG A 633 1.02 12.28 -3.11
N SER A 634 2.12 12.96 -2.81
CA SER A 634 3.35 12.31 -2.34
C SER A 634 3.12 11.46 -1.08
N GLY A 635 2.31 11.94 -0.12
CA GLY A 635 1.98 11.17 1.08
C GLY A 635 1.18 9.89 0.81
N ILE A 636 0.27 9.91 -0.17
CA ILE A 636 -0.50 8.70 -0.58
C ILE A 636 0.43 7.72 -1.30
N ASP A 637 1.25 8.22 -2.21
CA ASP A 637 2.20 7.39 -2.95
C ASP A 637 3.18 6.71 -1.97
N ILE A 638 3.62 7.40 -0.91
CA ILE A 638 4.50 6.80 0.12
C ILE A 638 3.79 5.70 0.90
N LEU A 639 2.50 5.87 1.25
CA LEU A 639 1.73 4.81 1.89
C LEU A 639 1.58 3.58 0.98
N LEU A 640 1.35 3.80 -0.32
CA LEU A 640 1.22 2.73 -1.31
C LEU A 640 2.54 2.00 -1.54
N ASP A 641 3.66 2.70 -1.63
CA ASP A 641 4.98 2.09 -1.81
C ASP A 641 5.43 1.33 -0.55
N LEU A 642 5.15 1.85 0.65
CA LEU A 642 5.33 1.13 1.92
C LEU A 642 4.50 -0.17 1.94
N ASP A 643 3.22 -0.07 1.58
CA ASP A 643 2.30 -1.21 1.52
C ASP A 643 2.81 -2.29 0.55
N ASN A 644 3.23 -1.87 -0.65
CA ASN A 644 3.77 -2.74 -1.67
C ASN A 644 5.09 -3.40 -1.24
N TRP A 645 5.98 -2.64 -0.57
CA TRP A 645 7.24 -3.18 -0.06
C TRP A 645 7.01 -4.24 1.01
N LEU A 646 6.07 -4.04 1.93
CA LEU A 646 5.81 -4.99 3.02
C LEU A 646 4.86 -6.13 2.62
N ARG A 647 4.44 -6.21 1.35
CA ARG A 647 3.48 -7.20 0.87
C ARG A 647 4.10 -8.58 0.69
N GLU A 648 3.52 -9.61 1.30
CA GLU A 648 3.94 -11.02 1.09
C GLU A 648 3.30 -11.64 -0.14
N HIS A 649 2.02 -11.38 -0.37
CA HIS A 649 1.22 -12.07 -1.37
C HIS A 649 0.91 -11.22 -2.61
N PRO A 650 0.79 -11.82 -3.80
CA PRO A 650 1.04 -13.23 -4.12
C PRO A 650 2.54 -13.59 -4.08
N LEU A 651 2.87 -14.75 -3.50
CA LEU A 651 4.26 -15.16 -3.21
C LEU A 651 5.17 -15.21 -4.45
N ASN A 652 4.61 -15.53 -5.62
CA ASN A 652 5.36 -15.70 -6.86
C ASN A 652 5.50 -14.44 -7.72
N ARG A 653 4.91 -13.31 -7.31
CA ARG A 653 4.94 -12.04 -8.07
C ARG A 653 4.73 -10.82 -7.18
N ASN A 654 5.16 -10.89 -5.92
CA ASN A 654 5.03 -9.76 -5.01
C ASN A 654 5.99 -8.62 -5.44
N PRO A 655 5.65 -7.35 -5.13
CA PRO A 655 6.45 -6.21 -5.56
C PRO A 655 7.89 -6.24 -5.04
N LYS A 656 8.11 -6.60 -3.76
CA LYS A 656 9.46 -6.66 -3.17
C LYS A 656 10.39 -7.57 -3.98
N ALA A 657 9.97 -8.81 -4.26
CA ALA A 657 10.82 -9.77 -4.98
C ALA A 657 11.18 -9.33 -6.40
N ARG A 658 10.25 -8.67 -7.11
CA ARG A 658 10.50 -8.09 -8.44
C ARG A 658 11.53 -6.95 -8.36
N ILE A 659 11.35 -6.04 -7.39
CA ILE A 659 12.27 -4.92 -7.15
C ILE A 659 13.65 -5.45 -6.77
N SER A 660 13.74 -6.42 -5.85
CA SER A 660 15.00 -7.05 -5.45
C SER A 660 15.69 -7.79 -6.61
N GLY A 661 14.95 -8.55 -7.41
CA GLY A 661 15.49 -9.22 -8.60
C GLY A 661 16.08 -8.23 -9.60
N ARG A 662 15.38 -7.13 -9.87
CA ARG A 662 15.89 -6.06 -10.75
C ARG A 662 17.12 -5.38 -10.17
N TYR A 663 17.07 -4.96 -8.90
CA TYR A 663 18.17 -4.22 -8.28
C TYR A 663 19.44 -5.07 -8.19
N VAL A 664 19.34 -6.32 -7.75
CA VAL A 664 20.49 -7.23 -7.70
C VAL A 664 20.99 -7.55 -9.11
N SER A 665 20.13 -7.64 -10.11
CA SER A 665 20.58 -7.80 -11.51
C SER A 665 21.41 -6.62 -12.02
N LEU A 666 21.08 -5.39 -11.60
CA LEU A 666 21.92 -4.22 -11.85
C LEU A 666 23.26 -4.33 -11.10
N LEU A 667 23.27 -4.75 -9.84
CA LEU A 667 24.53 -4.96 -9.08
C LEU A 667 25.43 -6.01 -9.75
N ARG A 668 24.85 -7.13 -10.22
CA ARG A 668 25.57 -8.14 -11.01
C ARG A 668 26.17 -7.57 -12.29
N TYR A 669 25.43 -6.68 -12.96
CA TYR A 669 25.94 -5.98 -14.15
C TYR A 669 27.10 -5.04 -13.81
N VAL A 670 26.99 -4.25 -12.74
CA VAL A 670 28.06 -3.34 -12.28
C VAL A 670 29.30 -4.13 -11.87
N CYS A 671 29.14 -5.23 -11.12
CA CYS A 671 30.25 -6.11 -10.71
C CYS A 671 30.89 -6.85 -11.88
N GLY A 672 30.10 -7.18 -12.91
CA GLY A 672 30.57 -7.82 -14.14
C GLY A 672 31.16 -6.84 -15.16
N TRP A 673 31.01 -5.52 -14.96
CA TRP A 673 31.52 -4.53 -15.89
C TRP A 673 33.05 -4.55 -15.93
N ARG A 674 33.61 -4.45 -17.13
CA ARG A 674 35.04 -4.37 -17.39
C ARG A 674 35.33 -3.23 -18.34
N ASP A 675 36.49 -2.60 -18.18
CA ASP A 675 36.91 -1.52 -19.06
C ASP A 675 37.14 -2.06 -20.49
N PRO A 676 36.47 -1.50 -21.52
CA PRO A 676 36.71 -1.88 -22.91
C PRO A 676 38.17 -1.74 -23.38
N PHE A 677 38.94 -0.85 -22.76
CA PHE A 677 40.33 -0.54 -23.08
C PHE A 677 41.32 -1.22 -22.11
N ASP A 678 40.83 -1.74 -20.98
CA ASP A 678 41.61 -2.51 -19.99
C ASP A 678 40.74 -3.67 -19.42
N PRO A 679 40.50 -4.73 -20.22
CA PRO A 679 39.50 -5.76 -19.90
C PRO A 679 39.61 -6.48 -18.55
N PRO A 680 40.81 -6.66 -17.94
CA PRO A 680 40.91 -7.20 -16.58
C PRO A 680 40.31 -6.28 -15.51
N ARG A 681 40.17 -4.98 -15.79
CA ARG A 681 39.88 -3.96 -14.78
C ARG A 681 38.38 -3.68 -14.66
N GLY A 682 37.87 -3.77 -13.43
CA GLY A 682 36.52 -3.37 -13.05
C GLY A 682 36.48 -1.97 -12.41
N TYR A 683 35.47 -1.77 -11.56
CA TYR A 683 35.38 -0.57 -10.71
C TYR A 683 36.32 -0.66 -9.50
N ASP A 684 36.85 0.48 -9.09
CA ASP A 684 37.70 0.62 -7.90
C ASP A 684 36.87 0.95 -6.65
N ALA A 685 35.66 1.53 -6.79
CA ALA A 685 34.70 1.75 -5.71
C ALA A 685 33.26 1.90 -6.24
N ILE A 686 32.29 1.72 -5.34
CA ILE A 686 30.86 1.91 -5.63
C ILE A 686 30.25 2.91 -4.63
N VAL A 687 29.53 3.91 -5.14
CA VAL A 687 28.73 4.85 -4.35
C VAL A 687 27.26 4.63 -4.67
N ILE A 688 26.49 4.17 -3.69
CA ILE A 688 25.03 4.04 -3.81
C ILE A 688 24.39 5.32 -3.30
N VAL A 689 23.64 6.00 -4.15
CA VAL A 689 22.91 7.23 -3.81
C VAL A 689 21.44 6.89 -3.75
N ALA A 690 20.85 6.91 -2.54
CA ALA A 690 19.50 6.45 -2.31
C ALA A 690 18.62 7.54 -1.68
N HIS A 691 17.47 7.82 -2.28
CA HIS A 691 16.52 8.80 -1.74
C HIS A 691 15.25 8.10 -1.21
N SER A 692 14.74 8.55 -0.06
CA SER A 692 13.48 8.09 0.52
C SER A 692 13.32 6.56 0.55
N GLN A 693 12.28 6.00 -0.09
CA GLN A 693 12.04 4.56 -0.18
C GLN A 693 13.21 3.79 -0.82
N GLY A 694 13.98 4.41 -1.72
CA GLY A 694 15.22 3.84 -2.25
C GLY A 694 16.24 3.51 -1.17
N THR A 695 16.23 4.25 -0.05
CA THR A 695 17.07 3.96 1.12
C THR A 695 16.70 2.62 1.76
N VAL A 696 15.40 2.38 1.93
CA VAL A 696 14.90 1.13 2.54
C VAL A 696 15.19 -0.04 1.64
N ILE A 697 14.89 0.10 0.35
CA ILE A 697 15.16 -0.92 -0.68
C ILE A 697 16.64 -1.31 -0.64
N THR A 698 17.53 -0.32 -0.64
CA THR A 698 18.97 -0.53 -0.60
C THR A 698 19.41 -1.19 0.69
N ALA A 699 19.06 -0.63 1.85
CA ALA A 699 19.51 -1.13 3.14
C ALA A 699 18.98 -2.55 3.43
N ASP A 700 17.71 -2.83 3.17
CA ASP A 700 17.15 -4.19 3.31
C ASP A 700 17.86 -5.19 2.40
N ILE A 701 18.11 -4.85 1.11
CA ILE A 701 18.76 -5.77 0.16
C ILE A 701 20.21 -6.04 0.53
N PHE A 702 20.98 -5.01 0.88
CA PHE A 702 22.37 -5.17 1.29
C PHE A 702 22.48 -6.00 2.59
N ARG A 703 21.64 -5.70 3.59
CA ARG A 703 21.54 -6.51 4.82
C ARG A 703 21.20 -7.97 4.48
N PHE A 704 20.25 -8.18 3.57
CA PHE A 704 19.82 -9.53 3.19
C PHE A 704 20.91 -10.31 2.48
N LEU A 705 21.63 -9.68 1.54
CA LEU A 705 22.77 -10.30 0.86
C LEU A 705 23.84 -10.74 1.87
N LEU A 706 24.18 -9.89 2.85
CA LEU A 706 25.14 -10.22 3.90
C LEU A 706 24.70 -11.41 4.76
N TRP A 707 23.42 -11.44 5.14
CA TRP A 707 22.83 -12.51 5.97
C TRP A 707 22.72 -13.84 5.21
N GLU A 708 22.18 -13.82 3.99
CA GLU A 708 21.98 -15.00 3.15
C GLU A 708 23.32 -15.61 2.70
N SER A 709 24.31 -14.76 2.39
CA SER A 709 25.65 -15.19 2.03
C SER A 709 26.44 -15.72 3.23
N ARG A 710 26.10 -15.29 4.45
CA ARG A 710 26.90 -15.44 5.68
C ARG A 710 28.26 -14.74 5.60
N GLY A 711 28.34 -13.67 4.82
CA GLY A 711 29.58 -12.94 4.55
C GLY A 711 30.50 -13.59 3.52
N ASP A 712 29.99 -14.52 2.71
CA ASP A 712 30.72 -15.14 1.59
C ASP A 712 29.87 -15.01 0.31
N LEU A 713 29.98 -13.85 -0.35
CA LEU A 713 29.27 -13.60 -1.61
C LEU A 713 29.77 -14.50 -2.76
N PRO A 714 31.07 -14.80 -2.93
CA PRO A 714 31.55 -15.70 -3.98
C PRO A 714 30.88 -17.07 -3.98
N ALA A 715 30.70 -17.70 -2.81
CA ALA A 715 30.03 -19.00 -2.72
C ALA A 715 28.51 -18.91 -2.94
N TYR A 716 27.92 -17.75 -2.69
CA TYR A 716 26.47 -17.54 -2.77
C TYR A 716 25.99 -17.09 -4.16
N ASP A 717 26.61 -16.05 -4.73
CA ASP A 717 26.37 -15.56 -6.07
C ASP A 717 27.70 -15.06 -6.66
N PRO A 718 28.38 -15.88 -7.50
CA PRO A 718 29.68 -15.53 -8.06
C PRO A 718 29.70 -14.21 -8.84
N SER A 719 28.55 -13.78 -9.37
CA SER A 719 28.46 -12.50 -10.09
C SER A 719 28.44 -11.27 -9.19
N LEU A 720 28.29 -11.47 -7.87
CA LEU A 720 28.38 -10.44 -6.84
C LEU A 720 29.70 -10.51 -6.04
N ALA A 721 30.58 -11.48 -6.33
CA ALA A 721 31.87 -11.64 -5.64
C ALA A 721 32.67 -10.32 -5.49
N PRO A 722 32.73 -9.42 -6.49
CA PRO A 722 33.47 -8.16 -6.35
C PRO A 722 32.97 -7.24 -5.22
N LEU A 723 31.74 -7.40 -4.71
CA LEU A 723 31.24 -6.59 -3.59
C LEU A 723 31.94 -6.88 -2.25
N ASP A 724 32.59 -8.05 -2.10
CA ASP A 724 33.37 -8.34 -0.89
C ASP A 724 34.72 -7.59 -0.87
N ASP A 725 35.25 -7.24 -2.05
CA ASP A 725 36.56 -6.60 -2.20
C ASP A 725 36.48 -5.09 -2.51
N ILE A 726 35.43 -4.65 -3.21
CA ILE A 726 35.27 -3.26 -3.65
C ILE A 726 34.59 -2.44 -2.54
N PRO A 727 35.17 -1.30 -2.11
CA PRO A 727 34.54 -0.45 -1.11
C PRO A 727 33.20 0.11 -1.62
N VAL A 728 32.12 -0.17 -0.87
CA VAL A 728 30.77 0.34 -1.13
C VAL A 728 30.41 1.42 -0.11
N THR A 729 30.08 2.62 -0.58
CA THR A 729 29.59 3.74 0.24
C THR A 729 28.10 3.93 0.01
N LEU A 730 27.32 4.05 1.08
CA LEU A 730 25.89 4.34 1.03
C LEU A 730 25.62 5.81 1.39
N PHE A 731 25.10 6.59 0.45
CA PHE A 731 24.65 7.96 0.67
C PHE A 731 23.13 8.05 0.58
N THR A 732 22.48 8.29 1.71
CA THR A 732 21.02 8.35 1.83
C THR A 732 20.50 9.76 2.01
N MET A 733 19.32 10.02 1.47
CA MET A 733 18.60 11.30 1.58
C MET A 733 17.16 11.06 1.96
N GLY A 734 16.60 11.84 2.89
CA GLY A 734 15.19 11.72 3.29
C GLY A 734 14.85 10.32 3.83
N CYS A 735 15.74 9.71 4.64
CA CYS A 735 15.73 8.29 4.98
C CYS A 735 14.58 7.89 5.94
N PRO A 736 13.55 7.12 5.49
CA PRO A 736 12.36 6.81 6.28
C PRO A 736 12.54 5.70 7.33
N LEU A 737 13.73 5.08 7.39
CA LEU A 737 14.01 3.91 8.22
C LEU A 737 13.64 4.12 9.69
N ARG A 738 14.00 5.28 10.27
CA ARG A 738 13.74 5.57 11.67
C ARG A 738 12.29 5.99 11.94
N ASP A 739 11.82 7.02 11.24
CA ASP A 739 10.56 7.71 11.56
C ASP A 739 9.31 6.98 11.05
N LEU A 740 9.46 6.10 10.05
CA LEU A 740 8.36 5.32 9.49
C LEU A 740 8.51 3.83 9.79
N TYR A 741 9.59 3.20 9.34
CA TYR A 741 9.75 1.74 9.44
C TYR A 741 9.95 1.28 10.88
N ALA A 742 11.03 1.68 11.53
CA ALA A 742 11.32 1.29 12.91
C ALA A 742 10.33 1.85 13.94
N LEU A 743 9.69 3.00 13.65
CA LEU A 743 8.62 3.52 14.50
C LEU A 743 7.37 2.63 14.45
N ARG A 744 6.99 2.12 13.26
CA ARG A 744 5.75 1.35 13.07
C ARG A 744 5.94 -0.15 13.22
N PHE A 745 7.14 -0.65 12.96
CA PHE A 745 7.53 -2.05 13.02
C PHE A 745 8.76 -2.24 13.94
N PRO A 746 8.62 -2.02 15.26
CA PRO A 746 9.76 -1.91 16.18
C PRO A 746 10.67 -3.14 16.23
N ARG A 747 10.14 -4.35 16.02
CA ARG A 747 10.92 -5.59 16.00
C ARG A 747 11.49 -5.90 14.62
N LEU A 748 10.70 -5.75 13.54
CA LEU A 748 11.17 -6.04 12.18
C LEU A 748 12.24 -5.05 11.69
N TYR A 749 12.26 -3.83 12.21
CA TYR A 749 13.24 -2.80 11.86
C TYR A 749 13.98 -2.28 13.09
N ALA A 750 14.21 -3.15 14.09
CA ALA A 750 14.93 -2.81 15.31
C ALA A 750 16.34 -2.27 15.01
N TRP A 751 17.04 -2.91 14.07
CA TRP A 751 18.38 -2.52 13.59
C TRP A 751 18.42 -1.11 12.97
N ALA A 752 17.26 -0.56 12.59
CA ALA A 752 17.14 0.69 11.86
C ALA A 752 16.85 1.92 12.75
N ARG A 753 16.94 1.77 14.09
CA ARG A 753 16.64 2.85 15.05
C ARG A 753 17.60 2.89 16.21
N HIS A 754 18.18 4.06 16.44
CA HIS A 754 18.87 4.36 17.68
C HIS A 754 17.86 4.44 18.85
N GLU A 755 17.98 3.52 19.80
CA GLU A 755 17.03 3.37 20.92
C GLU A 755 17.40 4.16 22.18
N ASP A 756 18.64 4.63 22.31
CA ASP A 756 19.06 5.40 23.48
C ASP A 756 18.27 6.72 23.56
N PRO A 757 17.48 6.94 24.64
CA PRO A 757 16.77 8.19 24.83
C PRO A 757 17.67 9.31 25.36
N ALA A 758 18.94 9.03 25.70
CA ALA A 758 19.86 10.02 26.24
C ALA A 758 20.05 11.19 25.25
N PRO A 759 20.02 12.45 25.74
CA PRO A 759 20.42 13.58 24.93
C PRO A 759 21.87 13.39 24.48
N MET A 760 22.09 13.49 23.17
CA MET A 760 23.45 13.47 22.63
C MET A 760 24.12 14.82 22.91
N ALA A 761 25.45 14.80 23.02
CA ALA A 761 26.25 16.00 23.24
C ALA A 761 26.15 16.94 22.02
N SER A 762 26.80 18.11 22.04
CA SER A 762 26.76 19.05 20.91
C SER A 762 27.11 18.38 19.58
N TRP A 763 26.63 18.88 18.44
CA TRP A 763 26.86 18.30 17.10
C TRP A 763 28.34 18.01 16.73
N ARG A 764 29.29 18.56 17.48
CA ARG A 764 30.74 18.35 17.35
C ARG A 764 31.28 17.10 18.04
N ALA A 765 30.45 16.42 18.84
CA ALA A 765 30.85 15.29 19.62
C ALA A 765 30.65 13.99 18.82
N ARG A 766 31.64 13.12 18.88
CA ARG A 766 31.57 11.78 18.28
C ARG A 766 30.97 10.83 19.32
N ASP A 767 29.66 10.67 19.24
CA ASP A 767 28.87 10.13 20.34
C ASP A 767 28.58 8.61 20.21
N LEU A 768 28.89 7.98 19.07
CA LEU A 768 28.56 6.58 18.81
C LEU A 768 29.80 5.67 18.69
N GLY A 769 29.73 4.48 19.29
CA GLY A 769 30.77 3.46 19.18
C GLY A 769 30.91 2.89 17.76
N ALA A 770 32.12 2.52 17.35
CA ALA A 770 32.40 1.90 16.05
C ALA A 770 32.16 0.37 16.01
N GLY A 771 31.63 -0.23 17.09
CA GLY A 771 31.47 -1.69 17.21
C GLY A 771 30.28 -2.26 16.43
N ARG A 772 30.36 -3.55 16.07
CA ARG A 772 29.30 -4.32 15.38
C ARG A 772 28.10 -4.67 16.28
N GLN A 773 28.22 -4.50 17.60
CA GLN A 773 27.15 -4.73 18.59
C GLN A 773 26.49 -3.40 19.00
N SER A 774 26.10 -2.59 18.02
CA SER A 774 25.48 -1.30 18.25
C SER A 774 23.96 -1.43 18.28
N THR A 775 23.29 -0.74 19.20
CA THR A 775 21.82 -0.61 19.23
C THR A 775 21.27 0.34 18.16
N GLU A 776 22.16 0.92 17.36
CA GLU A 776 21.91 1.92 16.33
C GLU A 776 22.31 1.42 14.94
N PRO A 777 21.78 2.05 13.86
CA PRO A 777 22.04 1.61 12.49
C PRO A 777 23.54 1.54 12.16
N ASN A 778 23.99 0.36 11.70
CA ASN A 778 25.40 0.07 11.51
C ASN A 778 25.77 -0.21 10.04
N PRO A 779 26.69 0.55 9.44
CA PRO A 779 27.22 0.29 8.10
C PRO A 779 27.72 -1.16 7.91
N ALA A 780 28.37 -1.73 8.93
CA ALA A 780 28.94 -3.07 8.86
C ALA A 780 27.87 -4.19 8.77
N GLU A 781 26.62 -3.91 9.17
CA GLU A 781 25.51 -4.86 9.01
C GLU A 781 24.89 -4.82 7.60
N LEU A 782 25.30 -3.84 6.77
CA LEU A 782 24.95 -3.75 5.36
C LEU A 782 26.12 -4.17 4.45
N GLY A 783 27.30 -4.44 5.00
CA GLY A 783 28.51 -4.66 4.22
C GLY A 783 29.01 -3.40 3.50
N VAL A 784 28.68 -2.20 4.01
CA VAL A 784 29.14 -0.92 3.43
C VAL A 784 30.22 -0.28 4.31
N VAL A 785 31.21 0.35 3.70
CA VAL A 785 32.35 0.96 4.42
C VAL A 785 31.98 2.28 5.10
N ARG A 786 31.00 3.00 4.54
CA ARG A 786 30.51 4.28 5.06
C ARG A 786 29.02 4.43 4.77
N TRP A 787 28.29 4.98 5.73
CA TRP A 787 26.90 5.42 5.57
C TRP A 787 26.78 6.91 5.90
N ILE A 788 26.34 7.68 4.92
CA ILE A 788 26.05 9.10 5.03
C ILE A 788 24.54 9.32 4.93
N ASN A 789 23.95 10.10 5.83
CA ASN A 789 22.53 10.47 5.79
C ASN A 789 22.36 11.99 5.76
N ALA A 790 21.76 12.50 4.70
CA ALA A 790 21.36 13.90 4.59
C ALA A 790 19.84 14.04 4.76
N TYR A 791 19.41 15.06 5.49
CA TYR A 791 17.99 15.38 5.66
C TYR A 791 17.70 16.88 5.60
N ARG A 792 16.44 17.25 5.35
CA ARG A 792 15.92 18.62 5.44
C ARG A 792 15.01 18.76 6.65
N SER A 793 14.89 19.99 7.16
CA SER A 793 14.04 20.21 8.33
C SER A 793 12.54 20.03 8.03
N GLY A 794 12.11 20.25 6.79
CA GLY A 794 10.74 20.03 6.32
C GLY A 794 10.46 18.63 5.76
N ASP A 795 11.35 17.64 5.94
CA ASP A 795 11.08 16.27 5.51
C ASP A 795 9.97 15.64 6.36
N TYR A 796 8.78 15.57 5.78
CA TYR A 796 7.61 14.91 6.39
C TYR A 796 7.78 13.40 6.51
N ILE A 797 8.75 12.80 5.82
CA ILE A 797 9.11 11.40 5.95
C ILE A 797 10.63 11.27 5.79
N GLY A 798 11.29 10.74 6.83
CA GLY A 798 12.70 10.37 6.78
C GLY A 798 13.67 11.51 7.09
N ARG A 799 14.03 11.62 8.37
CA ARG A 799 14.84 12.70 8.90
C ARG A 799 16.22 12.16 9.31
N TYR A 800 16.67 12.55 10.49
CA TYR A 800 17.85 11.97 11.14
C TYR A 800 17.63 10.49 11.47
N LEU A 801 18.71 9.71 11.41
CA LEU A 801 18.81 8.27 11.61
C LEU A 801 19.49 7.96 12.95
N TRP A 802 20.55 8.70 13.28
CA TRP A 802 21.38 8.44 14.47
C TRP A 802 21.16 9.43 15.60
N ARG A 803 20.90 10.72 15.31
CA ARG A 803 20.70 11.72 16.38
C ARG A 803 19.47 11.44 17.26
N THR A 804 19.40 12.00 18.46
CA THR A 804 18.23 11.87 19.37
C THR A 804 17.38 13.15 19.40
N ALA A 805 16.09 13.04 19.70
CA ALA A 805 15.13 14.15 19.62
C ALA A 805 15.36 15.36 20.57
N PRO A 806 16.03 15.25 21.74
CA PRO A 806 16.32 16.42 22.58
C PRO A 806 17.55 17.24 22.14
N CYS A 807 18.16 16.96 20.98
CA CYS A 807 19.31 17.72 20.49
C CYS A 807 18.92 19.12 19.99
N GLY A 808 19.35 20.18 20.68
CA GLY A 808 19.04 21.59 20.34
C GLY A 808 19.62 22.11 19.01
N TYR A 809 20.34 21.27 18.27
CA TYR A 809 20.96 21.59 16.98
C TYR A 809 20.45 20.66 15.85
N LEU A 810 19.43 19.85 16.10
CA LEU A 810 18.92 18.84 15.16
C LEU A 810 18.50 19.44 13.81
N TRP A 811 17.93 20.64 13.84
CA TRP A 811 17.53 21.43 12.68
C TRP A 811 18.52 22.54 12.35
N ALA A 812 19.52 22.75 13.21
CA ALA A 812 20.60 23.67 12.89
C ALA A 812 21.34 23.09 11.69
N ARG A 813 21.61 23.96 10.72
CA ARG A 813 22.34 23.59 9.51
C ARG A 813 23.73 23.08 9.91
N ASP A 814 24.03 21.85 9.52
CA ASP A 814 25.39 21.36 9.41
C ASP A 814 25.77 21.56 7.95
N SER A 815 26.58 22.58 7.71
CA SER A 815 26.77 23.18 6.41
C SER A 815 27.65 22.35 5.48
N GLY A 816 27.59 21.01 5.57
CA GLY A 816 28.48 20.09 4.88
C GLY A 816 29.94 20.42 5.17
N GLY A 817 30.22 20.87 6.41
CA GLY A 817 31.53 21.35 6.82
C GLY A 817 31.87 22.81 6.56
N ALA A 818 30.92 23.74 6.25
CA ALA A 818 31.31 25.12 5.93
C ALA A 818 32.45 25.73 6.79
N PRO A 819 33.52 26.25 6.14
CA PRO A 819 33.63 26.47 4.69
C PRO A 819 33.65 25.13 3.91
N PHE A 820 33.01 25.09 2.72
CA PHE A 820 32.54 23.88 1.98
C PHE A 820 33.64 22.90 1.54
N ASP A 821 34.84 23.09 2.06
CA ASP A 821 36.06 22.32 1.97
C ASP A 821 36.25 21.34 3.16
N ALA A 822 35.58 21.54 4.31
CA ALA A 822 35.68 20.62 5.45
C ALA A 822 34.68 19.44 5.36
N PRO A 823 34.99 18.25 5.92
CA PRO A 823 34.04 17.13 5.95
C PRO A 823 32.79 17.44 6.77
N ALA A 824 31.63 16.94 6.31
CA ALA A 824 30.50 16.72 7.20
C ALA A 824 30.97 15.87 8.41
N GLN A 825 30.62 16.30 9.62
CA GLN A 825 31.20 15.70 10.81
C GLN A 825 30.61 14.31 11.07
N SER A 826 31.51 13.35 11.27
CA SER A 826 31.12 11.99 11.59
C SER A 826 30.47 11.92 12.98
N VAL A 827 29.39 11.15 13.07
CA VAL A 827 28.70 10.86 14.34
C VAL A 827 29.31 9.66 15.07
N SER A 828 30.20 8.91 14.42
CA SER A 828 30.92 7.78 15.00
C SER A 828 32.29 8.18 15.56
N THR A 829 32.69 7.52 16.64
CA THR A 829 33.99 7.69 17.34
C THR A 829 35.20 7.48 16.42
N ASP A 830 35.09 6.55 15.47
CA ASP A 830 36.10 6.33 14.42
C ASP A 830 36.29 7.53 13.46
N GLY A 831 35.33 8.47 13.45
CA GLY A 831 35.34 9.65 12.60
C GLY A 831 35.12 9.39 11.11
N ARG A 832 34.70 8.18 10.71
CA ARG A 832 34.71 7.75 9.30
C ARG A 832 33.49 6.95 8.84
N GLN A 833 32.89 6.11 9.67
CA GLN A 833 31.87 5.15 9.19
C GLN A 833 30.47 5.75 9.08
N ARG A 834 30.08 6.65 10.00
CA ARG A 834 28.74 7.25 10.04
C ARG A 834 28.83 8.76 9.95
N THR A 835 28.08 9.35 9.02
CA THR A 835 28.01 10.81 8.82
C THR A 835 26.56 11.24 8.67
N GLU A 836 26.14 12.29 9.36
CA GLU A 836 24.76 12.80 9.28
C GLU A 836 24.69 14.31 9.38
N PHE A 837 23.92 14.95 8.49
CA PHE A 837 23.81 16.41 8.46
C PHE A 837 22.46 16.91 7.94
N CYS A 838 22.02 18.06 8.46
CA CYS A 838 20.85 18.79 7.99
C CYS A 838 21.28 19.80 6.92
N ILE A 839 20.76 19.68 5.69
CA ILE A 839 21.11 20.60 4.58
C ILE A 839 20.35 21.94 4.63
N GLY A 840 19.42 22.09 5.58
CA GLY A 840 18.64 23.31 5.80
C GLY A 840 17.14 23.14 5.60
N ALA A 841 16.44 24.27 5.44
CA ALA A 841 15.02 24.32 5.15
C ALA A 841 14.71 23.86 3.72
N GLY A 842 13.60 23.17 3.56
CA GLY A 842 13.12 22.63 2.30
C GLY A 842 12.27 21.39 2.57
N ALA A 843 11.67 20.84 1.52
CA ALA A 843 10.79 19.68 1.62
C ALA A 843 11.40 18.45 0.94
N HIS A 844 10.69 17.33 1.02
CA HIS A 844 11.21 15.98 0.81
C HIS A 844 11.72 15.70 -0.61
N THR A 845 11.19 16.39 -1.62
CA THR A 845 11.60 16.16 -3.02
C THR A 845 12.76 17.04 -3.49
N HIS A 846 13.16 18.04 -2.71
CA HIS A 846 14.11 19.08 -3.14
C HIS A 846 15.56 18.72 -2.81
N TYR A 847 16.01 17.52 -3.15
CA TYR A 847 17.41 17.09 -2.96
C TYR A 847 18.29 17.30 -4.19
N TRP A 848 17.65 17.53 -5.34
CA TRP A 848 18.31 17.57 -6.64
C TRP A 848 18.27 18.94 -7.31
N ASP A 849 17.86 19.97 -6.57
CA ASP A 849 17.68 21.31 -7.10
C ASP A 849 18.74 22.30 -6.56
N ARG A 850 18.66 23.55 -7.02
CA ARG A 850 19.55 24.64 -6.61
C ARG A 850 19.55 24.94 -5.11
N THR A 851 18.59 24.43 -4.34
CA THR A 851 18.51 24.65 -2.90
C THR A 851 19.35 23.62 -2.11
N ALA A 852 19.96 22.64 -2.78
CA ALA A 852 20.65 21.49 -2.19
C ALA A 852 22.14 21.31 -2.57
N PRO A 853 22.97 22.35 -2.78
CA PRO A 853 24.34 22.14 -3.30
C PRO A 853 25.24 21.32 -2.37
N ALA A 854 24.91 21.22 -1.07
CA ALA A 854 25.59 20.33 -0.15
C ALA A 854 25.55 18.85 -0.59
N ILE A 855 24.48 18.43 -1.29
CA ILE A 855 24.36 17.07 -1.83
C ILE A 855 25.36 16.85 -2.97
N ALA A 856 25.47 17.80 -3.89
CA ALA A 856 26.40 17.73 -5.01
C ALA A 856 27.86 17.70 -4.52
N LEU A 857 28.20 18.58 -3.59
CA LEU A 857 29.55 18.68 -3.01
C LEU A 857 29.92 17.43 -2.21
N GLU A 858 29.00 16.88 -1.41
CA GLU A 858 29.28 15.64 -0.69
C GLU A 858 29.41 14.46 -1.65
N LEU A 859 28.59 14.39 -2.71
CA LEU A 859 28.74 13.35 -3.72
C LEU A 859 30.09 13.45 -4.45
N ASP A 860 30.53 14.65 -4.84
CA ASP A 860 31.86 14.88 -5.40
C ASP A 860 32.97 14.41 -4.45
N ARG A 861 32.85 14.76 -3.17
CA ARG A 861 33.78 14.35 -2.12
C ARG A 861 33.83 12.83 -1.98
N LEU A 862 32.70 12.14 -2.04
CA LEU A 862 32.62 10.69 -1.97
C LEU A 862 33.28 10.06 -3.20
N ILE A 863 33.04 10.58 -4.40
CA ILE A 863 33.75 10.15 -5.62
C ILE A 863 35.26 10.35 -5.45
N ALA A 864 35.69 11.51 -4.94
CA ALA A 864 37.10 11.85 -4.71
C ALA A 864 37.81 10.97 -3.67
N THR A 865 37.08 10.44 -2.68
CA THR A 865 37.66 9.73 -1.52
C THR A 865 37.30 8.25 -1.43
N SER A 866 36.47 7.74 -2.33
CA SER A 866 35.91 6.38 -2.32
C SER A 866 36.93 5.24 -2.36
N THR A 867 38.14 5.52 -2.82
CA THR A 867 39.26 4.55 -2.94
C THR A 867 40.30 4.67 -1.83
N SER A 868 40.19 5.70 -0.98
CA SER A 868 41.19 6.06 0.04
C SER A 868 40.86 5.55 1.45
N THR A 869 39.91 4.61 1.56
CA THR A 869 39.37 4.10 2.84
C THR A 869 40.16 2.93 3.41
#